data_AF-A0A8J2TD79-F1
#
_entry.id   AF-A0A8J2TD79-F1
#
_cell.length_a   1.000
_cell.length_b   1.000
_cell.length_c   1.000
_cell.angle_alpha   90.00
_cell.angle_beta   90.00
_cell.angle_gamma   90.00
#
_symmetry.space_group_name_H-M   'P 1'
#
loop_
_entity.id
_entity.type
_entity.pdbx_description
1 polymer ?
#
loop_
_entity_poly.entity_id
_entity_poly.type
_entity_poly.pdbx_seq_one_letter_code
_entity_poly.pdbx_strand_id
1 'polypeptide(L)'
;MIKQHFQELTSFTPRQFQLETIQNILNHHNTILRAPTGSGKTETAIAPFLFAKTFNYDFPNKLIYVVPLRTLANSLRQRVQEYIDKWHDIYSLSRRLVVTLQTGENPEDPCFEGDIIFCTIDQMLSSFLNIPFSVGRGSANVNGGVFFTSYLVFDELHLLDADRAFTTVLKVLQQIKGLTPFLLMTATLTDELVQQISTEIANSQLNFIKVDESDLLEIEGDHQRYFQVVSTPLSAEVILNDIQENQRKRVIIICNTVSQSQGLFKDLDELNDSGELNLTLLHSRFLPEDRAKKEKYLTEKFSQNYSDDGTCYVLISTQVIEVGLNITCEVMHTHLCPMNSLLQRVGRCARFRGEKGKVYIYQSIEFSANNTELAEQDLDYEPDEGRGLVSKLNLDTKPNLDTKPNSATKSKRLYPPYENDVCEMTWDVLQTHSPTEKVTFNHETNWINKVHCSEDIKNFERRKNNRGEFEQNWDKAVFAGEQSQASNLIRLVDNRTVFIWEAQAIIIDDDAEDDQVNVSRLPVFSIPKSTLCKVYQDAKDEVYRRGWIFSKICYVKSDHKESYAQESYIPISSYSELVSQPRLLLNQNYAYYDDEIGLVMGLDVERFNLDSNDSQFSSYQKKKKQKQTEYRYHMDTYVGHLGMMWTCWNKSFISNDGKKLISVKDELLLFGGKFIQVKIFPHLSRQDAEVLFECLVFLAILTHDLGKLQIKWQDCMRGWQTIAHQSFNGKNPKSYLLAHTDYNPDAREQKKALKDHEKRNKRPNHAVEGAFIAQEILAESLGVLLEETFQATEEQIINLIYIILMAIGRHHTAWAMGWQSDDLAKIGELKLHPDAIKIIEQSWKRLLPSHLPLQPVTITQLTYLSEEFRLDGFTSDDEEFYQLYLLVVRALRLCDRRAVQLSDFSEAS
;
A
#
# COMPACT_ATOMS: atom_id res chain seq x y z
N MET A 1 6.94 -33.90 12.20
CA MET A 1 5.74 -33.33 11.55
C MET A 1 6.12 -32.13 10.67
N ILE A 2 6.54 -30.99 11.23
CA ILE A 2 6.98 -29.80 10.45
C ILE A 2 7.94 -30.16 9.30
N LYS A 3 8.99 -30.95 9.58
CA LYS A 3 9.98 -31.38 8.57
C LYS A 3 9.36 -32.08 7.37
N GLN A 4 8.45 -33.02 7.61
CA GLN A 4 7.80 -33.80 6.58
C GLN A 4 6.89 -32.92 5.72
N HIS A 5 6.04 -32.10 6.36
CA HIS A 5 5.12 -31.21 5.67
C HIS A 5 5.84 -30.14 4.84
N PHE A 6 6.99 -29.66 5.32
CA PHE A 6 7.81 -28.75 4.53
C PHE A 6 8.41 -29.43 3.30
N GLN A 7 8.85 -30.68 3.43
CA GLN A 7 9.31 -31.48 2.29
C GLN A 7 8.19 -31.74 1.27
N GLU A 8 6.96 -32.01 1.74
CA GLU A 8 5.80 -32.17 0.86
C GLU A 8 5.43 -30.86 0.13
N LEU A 9 5.51 -29.72 0.84
CA LEU A 9 5.21 -28.40 0.27
C LEU A 9 6.23 -27.98 -0.80
N THR A 10 7.52 -28.20 -0.53
CA THR A 10 8.61 -27.58 -1.29
C THR A 10 9.43 -28.56 -2.11
N SER A 11 9.31 -29.86 -1.86
CA SER A 11 10.23 -30.92 -2.34
C SER A 11 11.67 -30.83 -1.81
N PHE A 12 11.99 -29.86 -0.94
CA PHE A 12 13.32 -29.68 -0.35
C PHE A 12 13.36 -30.15 1.10
N THR A 13 14.53 -30.66 1.52
CA THR A 13 14.78 -30.88 2.94
C THR A 13 14.91 -29.53 3.65
N PRO A 14 14.11 -29.26 4.69
CA PRO A 14 14.18 -27.99 5.40
C PRO A 14 15.50 -27.85 6.15
N ARG A 15 16.00 -26.64 6.13
CA ARG A 15 17.13 -26.16 6.93
C ARG A 15 16.71 -25.87 8.37
N GLN A 16 17.67 -25.81 9.28
CA GLN A 16 17.38 -25.73 10.72
C GLN A 16 16.64 -24.43 11.05
N PHE A 17 17.09 -23.30 10.52
CA PHE A 17 16.44 -22.00 10.72
C PHE A 17 14.97 -22.00 10.25
N GLN A 18 14.63 -22.77 9.22
CA GLN A 18 13.27 -22.85 8.68
C GLN A 18 12.36 -23.59 9.67
N LEU A 19 12.85 -24.70 10.22
CA LEU A 19 12.12 -25.48 11.23
C LEU A 19 11.87 -24.63 12.49
N GLU A 20 12.89 -23.95 12.99
CA GLU A 20 12.81 -23.10 14.18
C GLU A 20 11.86 -21.93 13.98
N THR A 21 11.95 -21.25 12.82
CA THR A 21 11.05 -20.13 12.49
C THR A 21 9.61 -20.60 12.43
N ILE A 22 9.34 -21.71 11.72
CA ILE A 22 7.99 -22.25 11.58
C ILE A 22 7.41 -22.63 12.95
N GLN A 23 8.22 -23.28 13.79
CA GLN A 23 7.81 -23.69 15.13
C GLN A 23 7.50 -22.47 16.02
N ASN A 24 8.33 -21.43 16.01
CA ASN A 24 8.09 -20.22 16.77
C ASN A 24 6.80 -19.51 16.37
N ILE A 25 6.57 -19.36 15.06
CA ILE A 25 5.35 -18.71 14.56
C ILE A 25 4.10 -19.53 14.92
N LEU A 26 4.13 -20.85 14.75
CA LEU A 26 3.01 -21.73 15.15
C LEU A 26 2.70 -21.65 16.66
N ASN A 27 3.70 -21.37 17.49
CA ASN A 27 3.55 -21.15 18.93
C ASN A 27 3.19 -19.70 19.30
N HIS A 28 2.80 -18.87 18.33
CA HIS A 28 2.47 -17.45 18.51
C HIS A 28 3.64 -16.59 19.03
N HIS A 29 4.88 -17.00 18.76
CA HIS A 29 6.05 -16.22 19.12
C HIS A 29 6.49 -15.31 17.96
N ASN A 30 6.61 -14.02 18.25
CA ASN A 30 7.11 -13.04 17.29
C ASN A 30 8.57 -13.36 16.93
N THR A 31 8.92 -13.24 15.66
CA THR A 31 10.25 -13.66 15.17
C THR A 31 10.85 -12.65 14.20
N ILE A 32 12.15 -12.36 14.37
CA ILE A 32 13.01 -11.75 13.36
C ILE A 32 13.84 -12.87 12.74
N LEU A 33 13.75 -13.02 11.43
CA LEU A 33 14.56 -13.95 10.64
C LEU A 33 15.58 -13.18 9.80
N ARG A 34 16.87 -13.39 10.07
CA ARG A 34 17.96 -12.92 9.22
C ARG A 34 18.50 -14.08 8.39
N ALA A 35 18.18 -14.05 7.10
CA ALA A 35 18.60 -15.09 6.15
C ALA A 35 18.93 -14.49 4.78
N PRO A 36 19.95 -15.00 4.07
CA PRO A 36 20.35 -14.47 2.78
C PRO A 36 19.28 -14.70 1.71
N THR A 37 19.39 -14.00 0.60
CA THR A 37 18.51 -14.23 -0.55
C THR A 37 18.68 -15.66 -1.08
N GLY A 38 17.61 -16.25 -1.62
CA GLY A 38 17.64 -17.64 -2.11
C GLY A 38 17.61 -18.74 -1.03
N SER A 39 17.62 -18.39 0.25
CA SER A 39 17.58 -19.35 1.37
C SER A 39 16.24 -20.05 1.59
N GLY A 40 15.16 -19.60 0.94
CA GLY A 40 13.80 -20.13 1.11
C GLY A 40 12.95 -19.40 2.16
N LYS A 41 13.21 -18.10 2.38
CA LYS A 41 12.48 -17.23 3.34
C LYS A 41 10.97 -17.23 3.10
N THR A 42 10.55 -17.15 1.83
CA THR A 42 9.13 -17.11 1.46
C THR A 42 8.42 -18.39 1.88
N GLU A 43 8.99 -19.56 1.61
CA GLU A 43 8.44 -20.85 2.01
C GLU A 43 8.36 -20.97 3.53
N THR A 44 9.39 -20.51 4.25
CA THR A 44 9.41 -20.43 5.71
C THR A 44 8.29 -19.54 6.26
N ALA A 45 7.97 -18.44 5.59
CA ALA A 45 6.93 -17.51 6.01
C ALA A 45 5.51 -18.04 5.73
N ILE A 46 5.26 -18.74 4.62
CA ILE A 46 3.90 -19.24 4.31
C ILE A 46 3.56 -20.57 4.99
N ALA A 47 4.58 -21.38 5.31
CA ALA A 47 4.39 -22.72 5.88
C ALA A 47 3.57 -22.75 7.19
N PRO A 48 3.78 -21.86 8.19
CA PRO A 48 2.98 -21.85 9.42
C PRO A 48 1.50 -21.70 9.15
N PHE A 49 1.14 -20.79 8.23
CA PHE A 49 -0.25 -20.56 7.84
C PHE A 49 -0.85 -21.81 7.21
N LEU A 50 -0.16 -22.43 6.25
CA LEU A 50 -0.65 -23.63 5.57
C LEU A 50 -0.81 -24.81 6.51
N PHE A 51 0.18 -25.04 7.38
CA PHE A 51 0.13 -26.12 8.35
C PHE A 51 -1.02 -25.90 9.33
N ALA A 52 -1.21 -24.68 9.82
CA ALA A 52 -2.31 -24.37 10.71
C ALA A 52 -3.68 -24.55 10.05
N LYS A 53 -3.87 -24.13 8.79
CA LYS A 53 -5.14 -24.33 8.07
C LYS A 53 -5.40 -25.80 7.74
N THR A 54 -4.36 -26.59 7.52
CA THR A 54 -4.46 -28.02 7.16
C THR A 54 -4.72 -28.90 8.39
N PHE A 55 -4.03 -28.63 9.49
CA PHE A 55 -4.06 -29.45 10.71
C PHE A 55 -4.88 -28.82 11.85
N ASN A 56 -5.65 -27.78 11.53
CA ASN A 56 -6.59 -27.10 12.43
C ASN A 56 -5.92 -26.60 13.74
N TYR A 57 -4.74 -25.99 13.61
CA TYR A 57 -4.09 -25.31 14.73
C TYR A 57 -4.75 -23.94 15.00
N ASP A 58 -4.79 -23.54 16.27
CA ASP A 58 -5.21 -22.19 16.68
C ASP A 58 -4.26 -21.15 16.10
N PHE A 59 -4.65 -20.52 14.99
CA PHE A 59 -3.81 -19.61 14.22
C PHE A 59 -4.68 -18.67 13.37
N PRO A 60 -4.21 -17.44 13.06
CA PRO A 60 -4.92 -16.51 12.17
C PRO A 60 -5.48 -17.16 10.90
N ASN A 61 -6.70 -16.75 10.52
CA ASN A 61 -7.35 -17.20 9.27
C ASN A 61 -6.88 -16.41 8.04
N LYS A 62 -6.05 -15.39 8.25
CA LYS A 62 -5.42 -14.59 7.19
C LYS A 62 -3.91 -14.45 7.41
N LEU A 63 -3.19 -14.44 6.30
CA LEU A 63 -1.78 -14.05 6.19
C LEU A 63 -1.70 -12.79 5.33
N ILE A 64 -1.12 -11.72 5.88
CA ILE A 64 -0.80 -10.50 5.14
C ILE A 64 0.72 -10.45 4.98
N TYR A 65 1.17 -10.61 3.74
CA TYR A 65 2.57 -10.60 3.36
C TYR A 65 2.91 -9.23 2.74
N VAL A 66 3.64 -8.43 3.52
CA VAL A 66 3.99 -7.05 3.21
C VAL A 66 5.39 -7.00 2.58
N VAL A 67 5.49 -6.31 1.44
CA VAL A 67 6.76 -6.07 0.74
C VAL A 67 6.99 -4.57 0.47
N PRO A 68 8.24 -4.11 0.35
CA PRO A 68 8.53 -2.71 0.02
C PRO A 68 8.28 -2.40 -1.46
N LEU A 69 8.38 -3.40 -2.35
CA LEU A 69 8.39 -3.21 -3.81
C LEU A 69 7.26 -3.97 -4.51
N ARG A 70 6.63 -3.32 -5.50
CA ARG A 70 5.48 -3.86 -6.26
C ARG A 70 5.84 -5.11 -7.06
N THR A 71 7.00 -5.10 -7.72
CA THR A 71 7.49 -6.23 -8.54
C THR A 71 7.64 -7.50 -7.71
N LEU A 72 8.13 -7.37 -6.46
CA LEU A 72 8.23 -8.47 -5.52
C LEU A 72 6.84 -9.04 -5.16
N ALA A 73 5.85 -8.18 -4.89
CA ALA A 73 4.49 -8.62 -4.55
C ALA A 73 3.88 -9.51 -5.65
N ASN A 74 4.01 -9.08 -6.92
CA ASN A 74 3.49 -9.80 -8.08
C ASN A 74 4.15 -11.19 -8.22
N SER A 75 5.49 -11.23 -8.17
CA SER A 75 6.25 -12.48 -8.30
C SER A 75 5.93 -13.46 -7.17
N LEU A 76 5.87 -12.98 -5.92
CA LEU A 76 5.55 -13.82 -4.77
C LEU A 76 4.12 -14.34 -4.82
N ARG A 77 3.14 -13.52 -5.23
CA ARG A 77 1.75 -13.96 -5.38
C ARG A 77 1.61 -15.10 -6.40
N GLN A 78 2.31 -15.02 -7.54
CA GLN A 78 2.30 -16.09 -8.54
C GLN A 78 2.98 -17.36 -8.00
N ARG A 79 4.18 -17.23 -7.44
CA ARG A 79 4.95 -18.35 -6.88
C ARG A 79 4.19 -19.07 -5.77
N VAL A 80 3.56 -18.32 -4.86
CA VAL A 80 2.81 -18.91 -3.75
C VAL A 80 1.53 -19.57 -4.24
N GLN A 81 0.86 -19.05 -5.27
CA GLN A 81 -0.28 -19.74 -5.89
C GLN A 81 0.09 -21.16 -6.34
N GLU A 82 1.26 -21.35 -6.96
CA GLU A 82 1.72 -22.67 -7.39
C GLU A 82 1.95 -23.63 -6.21
N TYR A 83 2.50 -23.13 -5.09
CA TYR A 83 2.63 -23.92 -3.87
C TYR A 83 1.28 -24.30 -3.27
N ILE A 84 0.32 -23.37 -3.25
CA ILE A 84 -1.04 -23.64 -2.78
C ILE A 84 -1.71 -24.71 -3.63
N ASP A 85 -1.58 -24.63 -4.95
CA ASP A 85 -2.19 -25.58 -5.88
C ASP A 85 -1.64 -26.99 -5.65
N LYS A 86 -0.31 -27.14 -5.55
CA LYS A 86 0.33 -28.42 -5.20
C LYS A 86 -0.08 -28.92 -3.82
N TRP A 87 -0.23 -28.02 -2.85
CA TRP A 87 -0.64 -28.39 -1.49
C TRP A 87 -2.07 -28.97 -1.46
N HIS A 88 -2.99 -28.44 -2.27
CA HIS A 88 -4.35 -28.99 -2.43
C HIS A 88 -4.38 -30.36 -3.11
N ASP A 89 -3.39 -30.69 -3.93
CA ASP A 89 -3.27 -32.04 -4.51
C ASP A 89 -2.87 -33.09 -3.46
N ILE A 90 -2.18 -32.66 -2.39
CA ILE A 90 -1.69 -33.54 -1.32
C ILE A 90 -2.70 -33.60 -0.15
N TYR A 91 -3.28 -32.46 0.21
CA TYR A 91 -4.15 -32.31 1.38
C TYR A 91 -5.54 -31.84 1.00
N SER A 92 -6.56 -32.56 1.49
CA SER A 92 -7.96 -32.13 1.36
C SER A 92 -8.30 -31.07 2.41
N LEU A 93 -8.24 -29.80 2.04
CA LEU A 93 -8.78 -28.70 2.86
C LEU A 93 -10.29 -28.57 2.68
N SER A 94 -10.98 -28.05 3.71
CA SER A 94 -12.43 -27.79 3.66
C SER A 94 -12.85 -26.83 2.53
N ARG A 95 -11.90 -26.05 2.02
CA ARG A 95 -12.03 -25.22 0.82
C ARG A 95 -10.66 -24.89 0.23
N ARG A 96 -10.66 -24.42 -1.01
CA ARG A 96 -9.48 -23.85 -1.66
C ARG A 96 -9.11 -22.50 -1.02
N LEU A 97 -7.84 -22.32 -0.72
CA LEU A 97 -7.28 -21.06 -0.22
C LEU A 97 -7.21 -20.04 -1.37
N VAL A 98 -7.56 -18.80 -1.07
CA VAL A 98 -7.60 -17.68 -2.02
C VAL A 98 -6.35 -16.82 -1.81
N VAL A 99 -5.47 -16.80 -2.80
CA VAL A 99 -4.28 -15.94 -2.82
C VAL A 99 -4.59 -14.68 -3.62
N THR A 100 -4.36 -13.51 -3.03
CA THR A 100 -4.69 -12.21 -3.62
C THR A 100 -3.51 -11.25 -3.62
N LEU A 101 -3.62 -10.21 -4.45
CA LEU A 101 -2.64 -9.15 -4.59
C LEU A 101 -3.29 -7.80 -4.34
N GLN A 102 -2.65 -6.98 -3.49
CA GLN A 102 -3.10 -5.63 -3.17
C GLN A 102 -1.96 -4.63 -3.32
N THR A 103 -1.83 -4.07 -4.53
CA THR A 103 -0.85 -3.03 -4.88
C THR A 103 -1.55 -1.82 -5.49
N GLY A 104 -0.83 -0.69 -5.67
CA GLY A 104 -1.40 0.50 -6.31
C GLY A 104 -1.80 0.29 -7.78
N GLU A 105 -1.18 -0.66 -8.49
CA GLU A 105 -1.47 -0.96 -9.90
C GLU A 105 -2.55 -2.04 -10.04
N ASN A 106 -2.46 -3.06 -9.18
CA ASN A 106 -3.34 -4.22 -9.16
C ASN A 106 -3.98 -4.34 -7.77
N PRO A 107 -5.16 -3.72 -7.56
CA PRO A 107 -5.93 -3.85 -6.33
C PRO A 107 -6.92 -5.02 -6.45
N GLU A 108 -6.44 -6.27 -6.57
CA GLU A 108 -7.31 -7.45 -6.67
C GLU A 108 -8.16 -7.65 -5.41
N ASP A 109 -7.69 -7.13 -4.27
CA ASP A 109 -8.28 -7.33 -2.95
C ASP A 109 -8.28 -6.05 -2.11
N PRO A 110 -9.11 -5.05 -2.49
CA PRO A 110 -9.10 -3.74 -1.86
C PRO A 110 -9.54 -3.77 -0.38
N CYS A 111 -10.21 -4.85 0.04
CA CYS A 111 -10.75 -5.04 1.39
C CYS A 111 -10.04 -6.12 2.22
N PHE A 112 -8.93 -6.69 1.72
CA PHE A 112 -8.15 -7.75 2.38
C PHE A 112 -9.02 -8.98 2.73
N GLU A 113 -9.87 -9.41 1.79
CA GLU A 113 -10.81 -10.53 1.95
C GLU A 113 -10.19 -11.90 1.64
N GLY A 114 -9.07 -11.97 0.91
CA GLY A 114 -8.31 -13.20 0.63
C GLY A 114 -7.71 -13.87 1.87
N ASP A 115 -7.17 -15.08 1.71
CA ASP A 115 -6.55 -15.84 2.80
C ASP A 115 -5.06 -15.54 2.93
N ILE A 116 -4.39 -15.38 1.79
CA ILE A 116 -2.98 -15.00 1.70
C ILE A 116 -2.92 -13.77 0.80
N ILE A 117 -2.63 -12.62 1.39
CA ILE A 117 -2.68 -11.32 0.72
C ILE A 117 -1.26 -10.79 0.59
N PHE A 118 -0.76 -10.67 -0.64
CA PHE A 118 0.49 -9.96 -0.93
C PHE A 118 0.20 -8.48 -1.13
N CYS A 119 0.81 -7.60 -0.34
CA CYS A 119 0.59 -6.16 -0.46
C CYS A 119 1.87 -5.35 -0.34
N THR A 120 1.86 -4.12 -0.86
CA THR A 120 2.96 -3.19 -0.61
C THR A 120 2.81 -2.53 0.77
N ILE A 121 3.92 -2.08 1.34
CA ILE A 121 3.93 -1.35 2.61
C ILE A 121 2.97 -0.15 2.60
N ASP A 122 2.90 0.60 1.49
CA ASP A 122 1.97 1.73 1.34
C ASP A 122 0.51 1.31 1.48
N GLN A 123 0.12 0.15 0.91
CA GLN A 123 -1.26 -0.34 0.94
C GLN A 123 -1.64 -0.84 2.33
N MET A 124 -0.69 -1.48 3.03
CA MET A 124 -0.86 -1.91 4.40
C MET A 124 -1.03 -0.71 5.34
N LEU A 125 -0.04 0.21 5.37
CA LEU A 125 -0.06 1.34 6.30
C LEU A 125 -1.21 2.31 6.03
N SER A 126 -1.52 2.61 4.76
CA SER A 126 -2.68 3.45 4.43
C SER A 126 -4.00 2.82 4.88
N SER A 127 -4.12 1.49 4.78
CA SER A 127 -5.29 0.77 5.26
C SER A 127 -5.38 0.72 6.78
N PHE A 128 -4.24 0.58 7.48
CA PHE A 128 -4.20 0.63 8.95
C PHE A 128 -4.58 2.03 9.46
N LEU A 129 -4.08 3.08 8.81
CA LEU A 129 -4.34 4.48 9.15
C LEU A 129 -5.69 5.00 8.63
N ASN A 130 -6.60 4.13 8.18
CA ASN A 130 -7.93 4.49 7.68
C ASN A 130 -7.92 5.56 6.57
N ILE A 131 -6.90 5.51 5.70
CA ILE A 131 -6.80 6.27 4.44
C ILE A 131 -6.44 5.36 3.24
N PRO A 132 -7.05 4.16 3.11
CA PRO A 132 -6.67 3.20 2.08
C PRO A 132 -6.75 3.79 0.69
N PHE A 133 -5.71 3.57 -0.12
CA PHE A 133 -5.70 4.03 -1.51
C PHE A 133 -6.62 3.21 -2.43
N SER A 134 -7.09 2.06 -1.95
CA SER A 134 -7.83 1.06 -2.72
C SER A 134 -9.36 1.14 -2.59
N VAL A 135 -9.86 1.80 -1.55
CA VAL A 135 -11.30 1.98 -1.32
C VAL A 135 -11.63 3.47 -1.16
N GLY A 136 -12.87 3.84 -1.51
CA GLY A 136 -13.31 5.22 -1.38
C GLY A 136 -13.34 5.69 0.08
N ARG A 137 -13.19 7.00 0.29
CA ARG A 137 -13.14 7.63 1.63
C ARG A 137 -14.32 7.25 2.52
N GLY A 138 -15.50 7.06 1.92
CA GLY A 138 -16.69 6.62 2.64
C GLY A 138 -16.52 5.29 3.37
N SER A 139 -15.70 4.38 2.86
CA SER A 139 -15.45 3.03 3.42
C SER A 139 -14.04 2.86 4.00
N ALA A 140 -13.36 3.95 4.33
CA ALA A 140 -11.95 3.94 4.70
C ALA A 140 -11.63 3.10 5.96
N ASN A 141 -12.61 2.90 6.84
CA ASN A 141 -12.51 2.12 8.08
C ASN A 141 -12.71 0.61 7.91
N VAL A 142 -12.96 0.10 6.69
CA VAL A 142 -13.22 -1.34 6.47
C VAL A 142 -11.97 -2.22 6.67
N ASN A 143 -10.77 -1.66 6.47
CA ASN A 143 -9.53 -2.44 6.49
C ASN A 143 -8.87 -2.50 7.87
N GLY A 144 -8.95 -1.46 8.70
CA GLY A 144 -8.16 -1.35 9.94
C GLY A 144 -8.24 -2.59 10.84
N GLY A 145 -9.42 -3.21 10.97
CA GLY A 145 -9.62 -4.40 11.80
C GLY A 145 -8.87 -5.66 11.34
N VAL A 146 -8.50 -5.77 10.06
CA VAL A 146 -7.90 -7.01 9.51
C VAL A 146 -6.52 -7.29 10.10
N PHE A 147 -5.76 -6.25 10.46
CA PHE A 147 -4.38 -6.39 10.92
C PHE A 147 -4.29 -6.99 12.33
N PHE A 148 -5.32 -6.81 13.16
CA PHE A 148 -5.43 -7.39 14.50
C PHE A 148 -5.81 -8.88 14.49
N THR A 149 -6.20 -9.41 13.33
CA THR A 149 -6.70 -10.80 13.16
C THR A 149 -5.85 -11.62 12.18
N SER A 150 -4.76 -11.03 11.68
CA SER A 150 -3.91 -11.63 10.65
C SER A 150 -2.50 -11.96 11.17
N TYR A 151 -1.92 -13.03 10.63
CA TYR A 151 -0.48 -13.25 10.70
C TYR A 151 0.20 -12.27 9.76
N LEU A 152 1.09 -11.42 10.29
CA LEU A 152 1.79 -10.41 9.50
C LEU A 152 3.21 -10.87 9.16
N VAL A 153 3.58 -10.77 7.88
CA VAL A 153 4.95 -10.99 7.41
C VAL A 153 5.46 -9.70 6.79
N PHE A 154 6.61 -9.21 7.23
CA PHE A 154 7.29 -8.07 6.62
C PHE A 154 8.59 -8.55 6.00
N ASP A 155 8.67 -8.50 4.67
CA ASP A 155 9.86 -8.88 3.92
C ASP A 155 10.70 -7.65 3.56
N GLU A 156 12.01 -7.81 3.52
CA GLU A 156 12.99 -6.76 3.21
C GLU A 156 12.75 -5.46 4.01
N LEU A 157 12.47 -5.59 5.32
CA LEU A 157 12.10 -4.50 6.22
C LEU A 157 13.13 -3.35 6.26
N HIS A 158 14.40 -3.63 6.00
CA HIS A 158 15.49 -2.64 5.97
C HIS A 158 15.42 -1.67 4.79
N LEU A 159 14.55 -1.90 3.80
CA LEU A 159 14.30 -0.97 2.71
C LEU A 159 13.32 0.16 3.07
N LEU A 160 12.72 0.10 4.27
CA LEU A 160 11.78 1.12 4.71
C LEU A 160 12.49 2.40 5.16
N ASP A 161 11.85 3.54 4.89
CA ASP A 161 12.28 4.85 5.41
C ASP A 161 12.34 4.79 6.95
N ALA A 162 13.55 5.00 7.49
CA ALA A 162 13.85 4.79 8.89
C ALA A 162 13.02 5.68 9.83
N ASP A 163 12.62 6.89 9.41
CA ASP A 163 11.89 7.83 10.26
C ASP A 163 10.38 7.67 10.18
N ARG A 164 9.88 7.21 9.04
CA ARG A 164 8.45 7.20 8.71
C ARG A 164 7.94 5.77 8.68
N ALA A 165 7.99 5.14 7.51
CA ALA A 165 7.44 3.80 7.27
C ALA A 165 7.90 2.81 8.34
N PHE A 166 9.19 2.80 8.66
CA PHE A 166 9.76 1.90 9.65
C PHE A 166 9.20 2.20 11.05
N THR A 167 9.24 3.45 11.52
CA THR A 167 8.65 3.87 12.81
C THR A 167 7.16 3.56 12.89
N THR A 168 6.40 3.79 11.82
CA THR A 168 4.97 3.46 11.74
C THR A 168 4.73 1.96 11.80
N VAL A 169 5.56 1.14 11.14
CA VAL A 169 5.51 -0.32 11.29
C VAL A 169 5.77 -0.72 12.74
N LEU A 170 6.78 -0.16 13.40
CA LEU A 170 7.05 -0.49 14.81
C LEU A 170 5.86 -0.12 15.71
N LYS A 171 5.22 1.04 15.50
CA LYS A 171 3.99 1.41 16.21
C LYS A 171 2.85 0.42 15.91
N VAL A 172 2.64 0.00 14.66
CA VAL A 172 1.66 -1.05 14.31
C VAL A 172 1.94 -2.38 15.02
N LEU A 173 3.20 -2.81 15.07
CA LEU A 173 3.62 -4.04 15.76
C LEU A 173 3.38 -3.96 17.27
N GLN A 174 3.52 -2.78 17.87
CA GLN A 174 3.13 -2.54 19.27
C GLN A 174 1.62 -2.71 19.48
N GLN A 175 0.79 -2.29 18.52
CA GLN A 175 -0.67 -2.39 18.62
C GLN A 175 -1.18 -3.83 18.59
N ILE A 176 -0.59 -4.70 17.78
CA ILE A 176 -1.00 -6.11 17.65
C ILE A 176 -0.44 -7.03 18.75
N LYS A 177 0.31 -6.47 19.70
CA LYS A 177 1.00 -7.22 20.75
C LYS A 177 0.02 -8.11 21.54
N GLY A 178 0.37 -9.40 21.64
CA GLY A 178 -0.42 -10.41 22.36
C GLY A 178 -1.60 -10.97 21.57
N LEU A 179 -1.90 -10.44 20.38
CA LEU A 179 -3.05 -10.81 19.58
C LEU A 179 -2.67 -11.80 18.48
N THR A 180 -1.77 -11.41 17.58
CA THR A 180 -1.34 -12.23 16.45
C THR A 180 0.19 -12.27 16.35
N PRO A 181 0.77 -13.38 15.84
CA PRO A 181 2.19 -13.44 15.58
C PRO A 181 2.56 -12.56 14.38
N PHE A 182 3.82 -12.12 14.36
CA PHE A 182 4.43 -11.53 13.17
C PHE A 182 5.82 -12.10 12.90
N LEU A 183 6.23 -12.02 11.63
CA LEU A 183 7.56 -12.39 11.16
C LEU A 183 8.19 -11.21 10.41
N LEU A 184 9.35 -10.76 10.90
CA LEU A 184 10.17 -9.75 10.21
C LEU A 184 11.32 -10.47 9.50
N MET A 185 11.48 -10.25 8.20
CA MET A 185 12.50 -10.91 7.39
C MET A 185 13.39 -9.90 6.69
N THR A 186 14.67 -10.25 6.59
CA THR A 186 15.69 -9.40 5.97
C THR A 186 16.95 -10.22 5.67
N ALA A 187 17.71 -9.80 4.66
CA ALA A 187 19.05 -10.30 4.45
C ALA A 187 20.13 -9.46 5.19
N THR A 188 19.86 -8.18 5.48
CA THR A 188 20.91 -7.19 5.76
C THR A 188 20.65 -6.31 6.98
N LEU A 189 19.92 -6.77 8.00
CA LEU A 189 19.83 -6.03 9.28
C LEU A 189 21.14 -6.13 10.07
N THR A 190 21.60 -4.99 10.58
CA THR A 190 22.66 -4.91 11.59
C THR A 190 22.19 -5.53 12.91
N ASP A 191 23.13 -6.01 13.73
CA ASP A 191 22.80 -6.54 15.06
C ASP A 191 22.23 -5.43 15.98
N GLU A 192 22.66 -4.19 15.77
CA GLU A 192 22.17 -3.01 16.48
C GLU A 192 20.69 -2.73 16.17
N LEU A 193 20.29 -2.72 14.89
CA LEU A 193 18.89 -2.49 14.52
C LEU A 193 17.97 -3.60 15.04
N VAL A 194 18.44 -4.85 15.09
CA VAL A 194 17.70 -5.95 15.72
C VAL A 194 17.47 -5.69 17.21
N GLN A 195 18.49 -5.20 17.92
CA GLN A 195 18.39 -4.84 19.33
C GLN A 195 17.43 -3.65 19.53
N GLN A 196 17.46 -2.66 18.63
CA GLN A 196 16.54 -1.51 18.66
C GLN A 196 15.09 -1.96 18.46
N ILE A 197 14.80 -2.77 17.44
CA ILE A 197 13.46 -3.34 17.20
C ILE A 197 13.00 -4.12 18.46
N SER A 198 13.88 -4.95 19.01
CA SER A 198 13.58 -5.72 20.23
C SER A 198 13.27 -4.80 21.42
N THR A 199 14.00 -3.69 21.55
CA THR A 199 13.82 -2.69 22.62
C THR A 199 12.56 -1.86 22.44
N GLU A 200 12.20 -1.49 21.21
CA GLU A 200 11.00 -0.69 20.92
C GLU A 200 9.72 -1.52 21.01
N ILE A 201 9.80 -2.81 20.70
CA ILE A 201 8.67 -3.75 20.86
C ILE A 201 8.58 -4.24 22.34
N ALA A 202 9.68 -4.09 23.10
CA ALA A 202 9.95 -4.11 24.57
C ALA A 202 9.29 -5.14 25.50
N ASN A 203 8.16 -5.73 25.12
CA ASN A 203 7.29 -6.50 26.02
C ASN A 203 6.72 -7.76 25.35
N SER A 204 7.23 -8.14 24.18
CA SER A 204 6.98 -9.45 23.57
C SER A 204 8.28 -10.23 23.53
N GLN A 205 8.23 -11.55 23.80
CA GLN A 205 9.35 -12.43 23.50
C GLN A 205 9.59 -12.42 21.98
N LEU A 206 10.54 -11.60 21.54
CA LEU A 206 10.95 -11.52 20.15
C LEU A 206 12.12 -12.48 19.95
N ASN A 207 11.91 -13.52 19.16
CA ASN A 207 12.95 -14.49 18.85
C ASN A 207 13.76 -13.98 17.67
N PHE A 208 15.09 -14.10 17.76
CA PHE A 208 15.97 -13.77 16.65
C PHE A 208 16.62 -15.04 16.13
N ILE A 209 16.35 -15.36 14.87
CA ILE A 209 16.87 -16.56 14.20
C ILE A 209 17.85 -16.11 13.12
N LYS A 210 19.05 -16.70 13.17
CA LYS A 210 20.09 -16.59 12.14
C LYS A 210 20.24 -17.94 11.45
N VAL A 211 20.73 -17.92 10.21
CA VAL A 211 21.10 -19.15 9.50
C VAL A 211 22.43 -19.66 10.06
N ASP A 212 22.48 -20.95 10.38
CA ASP A 212 23.69 -21.61 10.87
C ASP A 212 24.77 -21.71 9.79
N GLU A 213 26.04 -21.81 10.20
CA GLU A 213 27.17 -21.85 9.26
C GLU A 213 27.08 -23.00 8.25
N SER A 214 26.61 -24.19 8.68
CA SER A 214 26.44 -25.32 7.77
C SER A 214 25.39 -25.06 6.69
N ASP A 215 24.29 -24.41 7.06
CA ASP A 215 23.21 -24.04 6.13
C ASP A 215 23.66 -22.91 5.20
N LEU A 216 24.43 -21.94 5.70
CA LEU A 216 25.02 -20.87 4.89
C LEU A 216 25.94 -21.45 3.80
N LEU A 217 26.80 -22.41 4.14
CA LEU A 217 27.67 -23.09 3.18
C LEU A 217 26.87 -23.84 2.11
N GLU A 218 25.75 -24.47 2.48
CA GLU A 218 24.89 -25.16 1.51
C GLU A 218 24.12 -24.19 0.60
N ILE A 219 23.68 -23.06 1.14
CA ILE A 219 23.00 -21.98 0.38
C ILE A 219 23.98 -21.33 -0.59
N GLU A 220 25.19 -21.01 -0.12
CA GLU A 220 26.27 -20.46 -0.94
C GLU A 220 26.70 -21.45 -2.04
N GLY A 221 26.55 -22.75 -1.76
CA GLY A 221 26.89 -23.81 -2.68
C GLY A 221 28.31 -23.65 -3.24
N ASP A 222 28.45 -23.85 -4.55
CA ASP A 222 29.69 -23.72 -5.28
C ASP A 222 29.79 -22.42 -6.11
N HIS A 223 28.83 -21.50 -5.98
CA HIS A 223 28.91 -20.22 -6.67
C HIS A 223 30.00 -19.32 -6.05
N GLN A 224 30.64 -18.47 -6.86
CA GLN A 224 31.78 -17.66 -6.43
C GLN A 224 31.66 -16.22 -6.94
N ARG A 225 31.89 -15.26 -6.03
CA ARG A 225 31.91 -13.83 -6.35
C ARG A 225 33.21 -13.20 -5.86
N TYR A 226 33.78 -12.35 -6.69
CA TYR A 226 34.99 -11.60 -6.42
C TYR A 226 34.71 -10.11 -6.59
N PHE A 227 35.05 -9.33 -5.58
CA PHE A 227 34.73 -7.90 -5.51
C PHE A 227 36.00 -7.11 -5.73
N GLN A 228 35.93 -6.11 -6.59
CA GLN A 228 37.05 -5.22 -6.87
C GLN A 228 36.55 -3.78 -6.97
N VAL A 229 37.13 -2.92 -6.13
CA VAL A 229 36.99 -1.47 -6.27
C VAL A 229 37.88 -0.97 -7.41
N VAL A 230 37.36 -0.07 -8.23
CA VAL A 230 38.03 0.46 -9.42
C VAL A 230 38.15 1.97 -9.29
N SER A 231 39.39 2.47 -9.28
CA SER A 231 39.68 3.90 -9.10
C SER A 231 39.46 4.73 -10.35
N THR A 232 39.51 4.12 -11.54
CA THR A 232 39.12 4.79 -12.79
C THR A 232 37.60 4.92 -12.84
N PRO A 233 37.06 6.02 -13.41
CA PRO A 233 35.62 6.14 -13.62
C PRO A 233 35.03 4.98 -14.44
N LEU A 234 33.76 4.66 -14.20
CA LEU A 234 33.01 3.79 -15.09
C LEU A 234 32.73 4.55 -16.40
N SER A 235 33.16 4.01 -17.54
CA SER A 235 32.85 4.57 -18.86
C SER A 235 32.46 3.46 -19.84
N ALA A 236 31.90 3.83 -20.98
CA ALA A 236 31.54 2.89 -22.04
C ALA A 236 32.77 2.12 -22.56
N GLU A 237 33.93 2.77 -22.67
CA GLU A 237 35.19 2.13 -23.10
C GLU A 237 35.68 1.10 -22.08
N VAL A 238 35.59 1.40 -20.78
CA VAL A 238 35.98 0.45 -19.72
C VAL A 238 35.12 -0.82 -19.79
N ILE A 239 33.82 -0.66 -20.04
CA ILE A 239 32.88 -1.78 -20.16
C ILE A 239 33.18 -2.60 -21.42
N LEU A 240 33.34 -1.93 -22.57
CA LEU A 240 33.63 -2.59 -23.84
C LEU A 240 34.95 -3.37 -23.79
N ASN A 241 35.99 -2.79 -23.17
CA ASN A 241 37.27 -3.46 -22.98
C ASN A 241 37.14 -4.71 -22.08
N ASP A 242 36.42 -4.65 -20.94
CA ASP A 242 36.21 -5.85 -20.12
C ASP A 242 35.45 -6.94 -20.90
N ILE A 243 34.43 -6.56 -21.67
CA ILE A 243 33.65 -7.46 -22.53
C ILE A 243 34.58 -8.19 -23.51
N GLN A 244 35.40 -7.45 -24.25
CA GLN A 244 36.27 -7.99 -25.30
C GLN A 244 37.41 -8.83 -24.71
N GLU A 245 38.11 -8.34 -23.69
CA GLU A 245 39.25 -9.01 -23.08
C GLU A 245 38.88 -10.33 -22.39
N ASN A 246 37.69 -10.39 -21.79
CA ASN A 246 37.23 -11.56 -21.03
C ASN A 246 36.15 -12.37 -21.78
N GLN A 247 35.82 -12.01 -23.02
CA GLN A 247 34.79 -12.65 -23.84
C GLN A 247 33.45 -12.81 -23.12
N ARG A 248 33.03 -11.76 -22.42
CA ARG A 248 31.81 -11.78 -21.59
C ARG A 248 30.59 -12.08 -22.44
N LYS A 249 29.65 -12.86 -21.89
CA LYS A 249 28.36 -13.16 -22.54
C LYS A 249 27.19 -12.45 -21.89
N ARG A 250 27.26 -12.22 -20.57
CA ARG A 250 26.18 -11.57 -19.82
C ARG A 250 26.75 -10.55 -18.85
N VAL A 251 26.49 -9.29 -19.14
CA VAL A 251 26.98 -8.12 -18.38
C VAL A 251 25.81 -7.36 -17.80
N ILE A 252 25.91 -6.99 -16.52
CA ILE A 252 24.96 -6.07 -15.88
C ILE A 252 25.70 -4.81 -15.44
N ILE A 253 25.18 -3.65 -15.80
CA ILE A 253 25.66 -2.35 -15.37
C ILE A 253 24.57 -1.64 -14.57
N ILE A 254 24.91 -1.13 -13.39
CA ILE A 254 23.95 -0.47 -12.49
C ILE A 254 24.40 0.96 -12.20
N CYS A 255 23.58 1.92 -12.61
CA CYS A 255 23.73 3.34 -12.29
C CYS A 255 22.77 3.72 -11.15
N ASN A 256 23.12 4.74 -10.35
CA ASN A 256 22.26 5.17 -9.26
C ASN A 256 21.07 6.03 -9.73
N THR A 257 21.18 6.70 -10.88
CA THR A 257 20.11 7.54 -11.43
C THR A 257 19.68 7.09 -12.82
N VAL A 258 18.45 7.48 -13.20
CA VAL A 258 17.90 7.15 -14.52
C VAL A 258 18.69 7.86 -15.61
N SER A 259 18.98 9.15 -15.41
CA SER A 259 19.75 9.94 -16.38
C SER A 259 21.13 9.34 -16.67
N GLN A 260 21.88 8.93 -15.65
CA GLN A 260 23.18 8.26 -15.84
C GLN A 260 23.05 6.95 -16.62
N SER A 261 22.01 6.14 -16.34
CA SER A 261 21.78 4.89 -17.09
C SER A 261 21.45 5.14 -18.56
N GLN A 262 20.70 6.22 -18.86
CA GLN A 262 20.39 6.62 -20.23
C GLN A 262 21.66 7.12 -20.96
N GLY A 263 22.45 7.99 -20.32
CA GLY A 263 23.70 8.49 -20.90
C GLY A 263 24.70 7.37 -21.22
N LEU A 264 24.90 6.44 -20.28
CA LEU A 264 25.82 5.31 -20.48
C LEU A 264 25.33 4.32 -21.54
N PHE A 265 24.01 4.14 -21.67
CA PHE A 265 23.43 3.34 -22.75
C PHE A 265 23.76 3.94 -24.11
N LYS A 266 23.57 5.25 -24.28
CA LYS A 266 23.89 5.93 -25.54
C LYS A 266 25.37 5.89 -25.86
N ASP A 267 26.25 6.13 -24.87
CA ASP A 267 27.70 6.03 -25.09
C ASP A 267 28.12 4.61 -25.52
N LEU A 268 27.53 3.57 -24.93
CA LEU A 268 27.80 2.18 -25.33
C LEU A 268 27.24 1.84 -26.71
N ASP A 269 26.05 2.35 -27.04
CA ASP A 269 25.42 2.13 -28.34
C ASP A 269 26.22 2.82 -29.46
N GLU A 270 26.68 4.05 -29.23
CA GLU A 270 27.58 4.79 -30.13
C GLU A 270 28.93 4.06 -30.35
N LEU A 271 29.41 3.29 -29.37
CA LEU A 271 30.62 2.47 -29.51
C LEU A 271 30.35 1.07 -30.11
N ASN A 272 29.09 0.65 -30.22
CA ASN A 272 28.68 -0.67 -30.70
C ASN A 272 28.54 -0.72 -32.24
N ASP A 273 29.47 -0.08 -32.96
CA ASP A 273 29.46 0.02 -34.43
C ASP A 273 29.38 -1.34 -35.16
N SER A 274 29.88 -2.41 -34.53
CA SER A 274 29.85 -3.77 -35.08
C SER A 274 28.51 -4.49 -34.89
N GLY A 275 27.62 -3.97 -34.04
CA GLY A 275 26.35 -4.60 -33.68
C GLY A 275 26.51 -5.93 -32.92
N GLU A 276 27.67 -6.16 -32.32
CA GLU A 276 28.00 -7.41 -31.61
C GLU A 276 27.40 -7.48 -30.20
N LEU A 277 27.10 -6.32 -29.61
CA LEU A 277 26.45 -6.23 -28.30
C LEU A 277 24.93 -6.12 -28.47
N ASN A 278 24.20 -6.90 -27.69
CA ASN A 278 22.76 -6.74 -27.52
C ASN A 278 22.51 -5.92 -26.25
N LEU A 279 22.24 -4.62 -26.43
CA LEU A 279 22.02 -3.68 -25.34
C LEU A 279 20.56 -3.68 -24.89
N THR A 280 20.32 -3.58 -23.59
CA THR A 280 18.98 -3.39 -23.03
C THR A 280 19.05 -2.43 -21.85
N LEU A 281 18.22 -1.39 -21.86
CA LEU A 281 18.08 -0.44 -20.76
C LEU A 281 16.81 -0.71 -19.94
N LEU A 282 16.89 -0.72 -18.61
CA LEU A 282 15.72 -0.87 -17.73
C LEU A 282 15.74 0.14 -16.56
N HIS A 283 14.69 0.95 -16.44
CA HIS A 283 14.48 1.87 -15.32
C HIS A 283 13.00 2.24 -15.11
N SER A 284 12.71 3.14 -14.16
CA SER A 284 11.35 3.53 -13.74
C SER A 284 10.60 4.45 -14.71
N ARG A 285 11.29 4.98 -15.75
CA ARG A 285 10.77 5.95 -16.73
C ARG A 285 10.28 5.33 -18.05
N PHE A 286 10.11 4.01 -18.11
CA PHE A 286 9.40 3.34 -19.21
C PHE A 286 7.90 3.29 -18.97
N LEU A 287 7.11 3.28 -20.05
CA LEU A 287 5.69 2.94 -19.98
C LEU A 287 5.52 1.50 -19.47
N PRO A 288 4.41 1.19 -18.77
CA PRO A 288 4.19 -0.14 -18.21
C PRO A 288 4.29 -1.28 -19.25
N GLU A 289 3.76 -1.08 -20.46
CA GLU A 289 3.82 -2.10 -21.52
C GLU A 289 5.25 -2.37 -21.98
N ASP A 290 6.07 -1.34 -22.19
CA ASP A 290 7.45 -1.51 -22.67
C ASP A 290 8.35 -2.06 -21.57
N ARG A 291 8.16 -1.59 -20.33
CA ARG A 291 8.82 -2.16 -19.16
C ARG A 291 8.53 -3.66 -19.04
N ALA A 292 7.27 -4.08 -19.20
CA ALA A 292 6.90 -5.49 -19.13
C ALA A 292 7.53 -6.33 -20.24
N LYS A 293 7.64 -5.80 -21.47
CA LYS A 293 8.36 -6.47 -22.58
C LYS A 293 9.84 -6.66 -22.23
N LYS A 294 10.51 -5.62 -21.74
CA LYS A 294 11.93 -5.67 -21.34
C LYS A 294 12.17 -6.61 -20.17
N GLU A 295 11.34 -6.55 -19.12
CA GLU A 295 11.43 -7.48 -17.98
C GLU A 295 11.28 -8.94 -18.44
N LYS A 296 10.32 -9.23 -19.32
CA LYS A 296 10.16 -10.56 -19.92
C LYS A 296 11.41 -10.99 -20.70
N TYR A 297 11.91 -10.13 -21.58
CA TYR A 297 13.12 -10.39 -22.35
C TYR A 297 14.33 -10.73 -21.45
N LEU A 298 14.53 -9.97 -20.38
CA LEU A 298 15.62 -10.20 -19.43
C LEU A 298 15.46 -11.51 -18.67
N THR A 299 14.23 -11.89 -18.30
CA THR A 299 13.99 -13.20 -17.67
C THR A 299 14.23 -14.38 -18.59
N GLU A 300 14.28 -14.17 -19.90
CA GLU A 300 14.65 -15.19 -20.88
C GLU A 300 16.17 -15.24 -21.08
N LYS A 301 16.79 -14.09 -21.39
CA LYS A 301 18.22 -14.00 -21.76
C LYS A 301 19.21 -14.05 -20.59
N PHE A 302 18.83 -13.55 -19.42
CA PHE A 302 19.65 -13.61 -18.20
C PHE A 302 19.19 -14.73 -17.26
N SER A 303 18.53 -15.76 -17.78
CA SER A 303 18.04 -16.90 -17.00
C SER A 303 19.14 -17.90 -16.61
N GLN A 304 18.85 -18.76 -15.63
CA GLN A 304 19.73 -19.88 -15.25
C GLN A 304 19.97 -20.87 -16.41
N ASN A 305 18.95 -21.08 -17.25
CA ASN A 305 18.96 -22.08 -18.32
C ASN A 305 19.43 -21.49 -19.66
N TYR A 306 20.16 -20.38 -19.62
CA TYR A 306 20.75 -19.76 -20.79
C TYR A 306 21.59 -20.76 -21.59
N SER A 307 21.38 -20.79 -22.90
CA SER A 307 22.25 -21.45 -23.86
C SER A 307 23.05 -20.40 -24.60
N ASP A 308 24.38 -20.56 -24.64
CA ASP A 308 25.24 -19.64 -25.38
C ASP A 308 24.92 -19.67 -26.88
N ASP A 309 24.38 -18.56 -27.39
CA ASP A 309 24.08 -18.35 -28.80
C ASP A 309 25.14 -17.51 -29.51
N GLY A 310 26.25 -17.21 -28.83
CA GLY A 310 27.36 -16.42 -29.34
C GLY A 310 27.24 -14.92 -29.05
N THR A 311 26.05 -14.43 -28.72
CA THR A 311 25.75 -13.00 -28.49
C THR A 311 26.23 -12.54 -27.10
N CYS A 312 26.74 -11.30 -27.00
CA CYS A 312 26.96 -10.65 -25.72
C CYS A 312 25.72 -9.83 -25.33
N TYR A 313 25.05 -10.22 -24.25
CA TYR A 313 23.90 -9.51 -23.70
C TYR A 313 24.35 -8.55 -22.60
N VAL A 314 24.00 -7.27 -22.76
CA VAL A 314 24.38 -6.20 -21.84
C VAL A 314 23.10 -5.52 -21.31
N LEU A 315 22.89 -5.60 -20.00
CA LEU A 315 21.80 -4.92 -19.32
C LEU A 315 22.37 -3.70 -18.59
N ILE A 316 21.85 -2.51 -18.92
CA ILE A 316 22.07 -1.28 -18.17
C ILE A 316 20.80 -0.99 -17.37
N SER A 317 20.94 -0.76 -16.08
CA SER A 317 19.78 -0.62 -15.19
C SER A 317 20.04 0.36 -14.05
N THR A 318 18.97 0.71 -13.35
CA THR A 318 19.03 1.33 -12.02
C THR A 318 18.67 0.30 -10.93
N GLN A 319 18.27 0.76 -9.74
CA GLN A 319 17.86 -0.08 -8.60
C GLN A 319 16.65 -0.97 -8.90
N VAL A 320 15.97 -0.80 -10.04
CA VAL A 320 14.79 -1.57 -10.42
C VAL A 320 15.03 -3.09 -10.52
N ILE A 321 16.28 -3.54 -10.69
CA ILE A 321 16.63 -4.96 -10.77
C ILE A 321 17.08 -5.56 -9.41
N GLU A 322 17.25 -4.74 -8.37
CA GLU A 322 17.72 -5.17 -7.04
C GLU A 322 16.80 -6.22 -6.40
N VAL A 323 15.51 -6.18 -6.72
CA VAL A 323 14.48 -7.07 -6.14
C VAL A 323 13.42 -7.43 -7.19
N GLY A 324 12.98 -8.69 -7.18
CA GLY A 324 11.82 -9.15 -7.97
C GLY A 324 12.14 -9.79 -9.33
N LEU A 325 13.35 -9.62 -9.87
CA LEU A 325 13.79 -10.31 -11.11
C LEU A 325 14.75 -11.47 -10.81
N ASN A 326 14.49 -12.63 -11.41
CA ASN A 326 15.31 -13.84 -11.27
C ASN A 326 16.34 -13.94 -12.41
N ILE A 327 17.32 -13.03 -12.42
CA ILE A 327 18.34 -12.89 -13.46
C ILE A 327 19.77 -13.11 -12.90
N THR A 328 20.72 -13.47 -13.76
CA THR A 328 22.14 -13.67 -13.43
C THR A 328 23.10 -13.12 -14.50
N CYS A 329 24.30 -12.71 -14.11
CA CYS A 329 25.37 -12.26 -15.00
C CYS A 329 26.76 -12.79 -14.59
N GLU A 330 27.71 -12.72 -15.52
CA GLU A 330 29.11 -13.12 -15.32
C GLU A 330 29.95 -11.98 -14.72
N VAL A 331 29.58 -10.75 -15.03
CA VAL A 331 30.23 -9.55 -14.52
C VAL A 331 29.19 -8.48 -14.24
N MET A 332 29.39 -7.77 -13.14
CA MET A 332 28.58 -6.63 -12.76
C MET A 332 29.47 -5.40 -12.60
N HIS A 333 29.13 -4.33 -13.31
CA HIS A 333 29.69 -2.99 -13.09
C HIS A 333 28.66 -2.17 -12.33
N THR A 334 29.00 -1.63 -11.17
CA THR A 334 28.04 -0.86 -10.37
C THR A 334 28.66 0.44 -9.88
N HIS A 335 27.88 1.52 -9.99
CA HIS A 335 28.16 2.75 -9.28
C HIS A 335 28.11 2.49 -7.77
N LEU A 336 28.98 3.17 -7.02
CA LEU A 336 29.06 3.08 -5.56
C LEU A 336 27.71 3.45 -4.94
N CYS A 337 27.29 2.65 -3.97
CA CYS A 337 26.05 2.80 -3.24
C CYS A 337 26.26 2.24 -1.83
N PRO A 338 25.31 2.43 -0.90
CA PRO A 338 25.39 1.84 0.43
C PRO A 338 25.50 0.31 0.38
N MET A 339 26.22 -0.28 1.33
CA MET A 339 26.54 -1.72 1.36
C MET A 339 25.30 -2.63 1.25
N ASN A 340 24.19 -2.28 1.91
CA ASN A 340 22.94 -3.04 1.81
C ASN A 340 22.39 -3.11 0.36
N SER A 341 22.43 -1.99 -0.36
CA SER A 341 21.98 -1.87 -1.76
C SER A 341 22.95 -2.62 -2.67
N LEU A 342 24.26 -2.47 -2.45
CA LEU A 342 25.29 -3.22 -3.18
C LEU A 342 25.07 -4.73 -3.07
N LEU A 343 24.83 -5.25 -1.87
CA LEU A 343 24.62 -6.68 -1.66
C LEU A 343 23.32 -7.20 -2.29
N GLN A 344 22.30 -6.36 -2.45
CA GLN A 344 21.11 -6.70 -3.23
C GLN A 344 21.39 -6.74 -4.74
N ARG A 345 22.17 -5.78 -5.26
CA ARG A 345 22.63 -5.73 -6.65
C ARG A 345 23.43 -6.97 -7.02
N VAL A 346 24.48 -7.29 -6.26
CA VAL A 346 25.37 -8.44 -6.51
C VAL A 346 24.67 -9.79 -6.37
N GLY A 347 23.49 -9.84 -5.73
CA GLY A 347 22.60 -11.00 -5.76
C GLY A 347 22.05 -11.34 -7.16
N ARG A 348 22.46 -10.60 -8.21
CA ARG A 348 22.22 -10.88 -9.63
C ARG A 348 23.52 -11.18 -10.41
N CYS A 349 24.67 -11.26 -9.75
CA CYS A 349 25.94 -11.69 -10.32
C CYS A 349 26.31 -13.06 -9.75
N ALA A 350 26.58 -14.05 -10.61
CA ALA A 350 26.75 -15.45 -10.20
C ALA A 350 25.71 -15.88 -9.15
N ARG A 351 24.44 -15.77 -9.54
CA ARG A 351 23.29 -16.03 -8.67
C ARG A 351 23.07 -17.53 -8.43
N PHE A 352 23.37 -18.37 -9.42
CA PHE A 352 23.06 -19.80 -9.38
C PHE A 352 24.28 -20.66 -9.07
N ARG A 353 24.03 -21.88 -8.59
CA ARG A 353 25.09 -22.87 -8.32
C ARG A 353 25.93 -23.13 -9.58
N GLY A 354 27.24 -23.26 -9.38
CA GLY A 354 28.25 -23.45 -10.42
C GLY A 354 28.75 -22.16 -11.08
N GLU A 355 28.10 -21.01 -10.83
CA GLU A 355 28.48 -19.75 -11.48
C GLU A 355 29.66 -19.07 -10.79
N LYS A 356 30.49 -18.39 -11.58
CA LYS A 356 31.58 -17.54 -11.10
C LYS A 356 31.41 -16.14 -11.68
N GLY A 357 31.45 -15.13 -10.81
CA GLY A 357 31.17 -13.76 -11.17
C GLY A 357 32.18 -12.77 -10.62
N LYS A 358 32.40 -11.68 -11.36
CA LYS A 358 33.17 -10.52 -10.88
C LYS A 358 32.25 -9.32 -10.66
N VAL A 359 32.52 -8.55 -9.61
CA VAL A 359 31.81 -7.31 -9.29
C VAL A 359 32.83 -6.18 -9.25
N TYR A 360 32.67 -5.21 -10.15
CA TYR A 360 33.46 -3.99 -10.23
C TYR A 360 32.66 -2.82 -9.66
N ILE A 361 33.21 -2.15 -8.65
CA ILE A 361 32.58 -1.02 -7.96
C ILE A 361 33.33 0.27 -8.29
N TYR A 362 32.59 1.30 -8.72
CA TYR A 362 33.15 2.57 -9.22
C TYR A 362 32.65 3.76 -8.40
N GLN A 363 33.52 4.71 -8.02
CA GLN A 363 33.10 5.94 -7.33
C GLN A 363 32.43 6.94 -8.28
N SER A 364 32.89 7.03 -9.53
CA SER A 364 32.38 7.98 -10.51
C SER A 364 32.05 7.29 -11.83
N ILE A 365 31.23 7.97 -12.63
CA ILE A 365 30.89 7.58 -13.99
C ILE A 365 31.33 8.74 -14.90
N GLU A 366 31.94 8.40 -16.02
CA GLU A 366 32.35 9.34 -17.07
C GLU A 366 31.52 9.08 -18.32
N PHE A 367 31.13 10.16 -19.00
CA PHE A 367 30.26 10.15 -20.17
C PHE A 367 30.94 10.87 -21.32
N SER A 368 30.56 10.54 -22.55
CA SER A 368 30.98 11.31 -23.71
C SER A 368 30.47 12.75 -23.63
N ALA A 369 31.16 13.66 -24.32
CA ALA A 369 30.74 15.06 -24.39
C ALA A 369 29.31 15.23 -24.95
N ASN A 370 28.86 14.29 -25.80
CA ASN A 370 27.55 14.33 -26.43
C ASN A 370 26.41 13.94 -25.47
N ASN A 371 26.68 13.04 -24.51
CA ASN A 371 25.64 12.49 -23.63
C ASN A 371 25.74 12.98 -22.17
N THR A 372 26.71 13.85 -21.84
CA THR A 372 26.89 14.40 -20.49
C THR A 372 25.67 15.20 -19.99
N GLU A 373 25.06 16.04 -20.84
CA GLU A 373 23.90 16.86 -20.43
C GLU A 373 22.69 15.98 -20.07
N LEU A 374 22.47 14.90 -20.82
CA LEU A 374 21.47 13.88 -20.51
C LEU A 374 21.81 13.22 -19.17
N ALA A 375 23.04 12.72 -19.01
CA ALA A 375 23.47 11.94 -17.85
C ALA A 375 23.38 12.69 -16.52
N GLU A 376 23.58 14.01 -16.52
CA GLU A 376 23.57 14.85 -15.33
C GLU A 376 22.19 15.40 -14.96
N GLN A 377 21.12 15.02 -15.66
CA GLN A 377 19.78 15.56 -15.43
C GLN A 377 19.22 15.29 -14.01
N ASP A 378 19.51 14.12 -13.44
CA ASP A 378 18.97 13.73 -12.13
C ASP A 378 19.88 14.07 -10.95
N LEU A 379 21.07 14.62 -11.22
CA LEU A 379 22.00 15.02 -10.17
C LEU A 379 21.43 16.21 -9.39
N ASP A 380 21.73 16.25 -8.09
CA ASP A 380 21.16 17.23 -7.16
C ASP A 380 21.27 18.67 -7.70
N TYR A 381 20.09 19.26 -7.92
CA TYR A 381 19.91 20.66 -8.26
C TYR A 381 19.21 21.34 -7.09
N GLU A 382 19.95 22.19 -6.35
CA GLU A 382 19.35 23.09 -5.37
C GLU A 382 19.04 24.44 -6.05
N PRO A 383 17.77 24.86 -6.11
CA PRO A 383 17.44 26.19 -6.60
C PRO A 383 18.05 27.23 -5.66
N ASP A 384 18.80 28.18 -6.22
CA ASP A 384 19.40 29.28 -5.48
C ASP A 384 18.28 30.25 -5.04
N GLU A 385 17.61 29.93 -3.93
CA GLU A 385 16.60 30.79 -3.33
C GLU A 385 17.28 32.04 -2.74
N GLY A 386 17.53 33.02 -3.60
CA GLY A 386 17.65 34.42 -3.18
C GLY A 386 19.02 34.92 -2.70
N ARG A 387 20.15 34.41 -3.20
CA ARG A 387 21.46 35.11 -3.07
C ARG A 387 21.83 36.02 -4.24
N GLY A 388 20.95 36.17 -5.21
CA GLY A 388 21.18 36.98 -6.42
C GLY A 388 20.52 38.35 -6.38
N LEU A 389 20.99 39.27 -5.52
CA LEU A 389 20.89 40.73 -5.73
C LEU A 389 21.59 41.56 -4.63
N VAL A 390 21.71 41.04 -3.40
CA VAL A 390 22.35 41.77 -2.28
C VAL A 390 23.88 41.58 -2.26
N SER A 391 24.41 40.51 -2.85
CA SER A 391 25.86 40.21 -2.86
C SER A 391 26.66 40.96 -3.91
N LYS A 392 26.02 41.56 -4.93
CA LYS A 392 26.69 42.30 -6.01
C LYS A 392 26.79 43.83 -5.79
N LEU A 393 26.29 44.35 -4.67
CA LEU A 393 26.25 45.80 -4.38
C LEU A 393 27.14 46.27 -3.23
N ASN A 394 27.81 45.37 -2.49
CA ASN A 394 28.76 45.77 -1.45
C ASN A 394 30.19 45.79 -2.01
N LEU A 395 30.53 46.89 -2.69
CA LEU A 395 31.89 47.41 -2.65
C LEU A 395 32.16 47.90 -1.21
N ASP A 396 33.34 47.56 -0.70
CA ASP A 396 33.96 48.02 0.55
C ASP A 396 33.40 47.48 1.87
N THR A 397 34.04 46.44 2.42
CA THR A 397 34.68 46.46 3.77
C THR A 397 35.32 45.10 4.13
N LYS A 398 36.47 45.18 4.82
CA LYS A 398 37.31 44.06 5.30
C LYS A 398 36.58 43.12 6.28
N PRO A 399 37.04 41.86 6.44
CA PRO A 399 36.34 40.84 7.22
C PRO A 399 36.52 41.07 8.72
N ASN A 400 35.43 41.00 9.47
CA ASN A 400 35.50 40.85 10.92
C ASN A 400 35.04 39.42 11.27
N LEU A 401 35.92 38.70 11.95
CA LEU A 401 35.60 37.44 12.62
C LEU A 401 34.62 37.74 13.75
N ASP A 402 33.47 37.06 13.78
CA ASP A 402 32.93 36.45 15.00
C ASP A 402 31.62 35.69 14.72
N THR A 403 31.73 34.37 14.95
CA THR A 403 30.73 33.40 15.42
C THR A 403 29.23 33.64 15.15
N LYS A 404 28.70 32.90 14.16
CA LYS A 404 27.30 32.41 14.12
C LYS A 404 27.30 30.92 13.77
N PRO A 405 26.32 30.12 14.24
CA PRO A 405 26.32 28.69 14.02
C PRO A 405 26.12 28.40 12.53
N ASN A 406 27.03 27.58 11.98
CA ASN A 406 26.98 27.10 10.60
C ASN A 406 25.60 26.48 10.31
N SER A 407 24.75 27.20 9.57
CA SER A 407 23.78 26.54 8.70
C SER A 407 24.60 25.79 7.65
N ALA A 408 24.76 24.49 7.83
CA ALA A 408 25.48 23.64 6.89
C ALA A 408 24.88 23.83 5.50
N THR A 409 25.63 24.46 4.60
CA THR A 409 25.50 24.24 3.16
C THR A 409 25.57 22.73 2.96
N LYS A 410 24.43 22.09 2.65
CA LYS A 410 24.41 20.66 2.33
C LYS A 410 25.38 20.44 1.18
N SER A 411 26.35 19.56 1.38
CA SER A 411 27.29 19.12 0.35
C SER A 411 26.49 18.55 -0.83
N LYS A 412 26.91 18.84 -2.07
CA LYS A 412 26.32 18.25 -3.29
C LYS A 412 26.33 16.72 -3.15
N ARG A 413 25.17 16.05 -3.22
CA ARG A 413 25.17 14.57 -3.19
C ARG A 413 25.82 14.05 -4.47
N LEU A 414 26.80 13.17 -4.30
CA LEU A 414 27.54 12.53 -5.38
C LEU A 414 26.89 11.21 -5.81
N TYR A 415 26.13 10.59 -4.90
CA TYR A 415 25.52 9.28 -5.09
C TYR A 415 23.99 9.29 -4.94
N PRO A 416 23.24 10.27 -5.50
CA PRO A 416 21.79 10.31 -5.33
C PRO A 416 21.14 8.99 -5.80
N PRO A 417 20.15 8.46 -5.07
CA PRO A 417 19.44 9.06 -3.94
C PRO A 417 20.11 8.86 -2.56
N TYR A 418 21.30 8.25 -2.50
CA TYR A 418 21.96 7.87 -1.27
C TYR A 418 22.78 9.01 -0.66
N GLU A 419 22.99 8.92 0.67
CA GLU A 419 23.88 9.84 1.39
C GLU A 419 25.35 9.52 1.12
N ASN A 420 26.16 10.57 0.95
CA ASN A 420 27.58 10.42 0.60
C ASN A 420 28.36 9.65 1.66
N ASP A 421 28.16 9.98 2.94
CA ASP A 421 28.91 9.39 4.06
C ASP A 421 28.81 7.85 4.07
N VAL A 422 27.62 7.30 3.84
CA VAL A 422 27.38 5.84 3.86
C VAL A 422 28.00 5.16 2.64
N CYS A 423 27.98 5.84 1.48
CA CYS A 423 28.64 5.35 0.27
C CYS A 423 30.16 5.33 0.43
N GLU A 424 30.77 6.38 0.98
CA GLU A 424 32.22 6.42 1.22
C GLU A 424 32.65 5.38 2.27
N MET A 425 31.85 5.14 3.31
CA MET A 425 32.12 4.03 4.24
C MET A 425 32.07 2.66 3.54
N THR A 426 31.18 2.48 2.57
CA THR A 426 31.14 1.26 1.75
C THR A 426 32.44 1.11 0.95
N TRP A 427 32.90 2.19 0.35
CA TRP A 427 34.16 2.22 -0.39
C TRP A 427 35.36 1.85 0.48
N ASP A 428 35.51 2.48 1.64
CA ASP A 428 36.61 2.22 2.59
C ASP A 428 36.65 0.76 3.03
N VAL A 429 35.49 0.16 3.32
CA VAL A 429 35.40 -1.25 3.72
C VAL A 429 35.85 -2.17 2.56
N LEU A 430 35.42 -1.90 1.34
CA LEU A 430 35.77 -2.72 0.17
C LEU A 430 37.23 -2.56 -0.26
N GLN A 431 37.87 -1.41 -0.03
CA GLN A 431 39.30 -1.22 -0.30
C GLN A 431 40.19 -2.18 0.51
N THR A 432 39.71 -2.61 1.68
CA THR A 432 40.45 -3.55 2.53
C THR A 432 40.31 -5.01 2.08
N HIS A 433 39.40 -5.32 1.14
CA HIS A 433 39.15 -6.66 0.64
C HIS A 433 40.06 -7.03 -0.53
N SER A 434 40.57 -8.26 -0.55
CA SER A 434 41.41 -8.72 -1.66
C SER A 434 40.57 -9.07 -2.89
N PRO A 435 40.89 -8.55 -4.10
CA PRO A 435 40.18 -8.88 -5.33
C PRO A 435 40.21 -10.37 -5.72
N THR A 436 41.17 -11.13 -5.18
CA THR A 436 41.31 -12.58 -5.45
C THR A 436 40.62 -13.44 -4.40
N GLU A 437 40.10 -12.85 -3.33
CA GLU A 437 39.42 -13.55 -2.25
C GLU A 437 37.92 -13.68 -2.55
N LYS A 438 37.40 -14.90 -2.40
CA LYS A 438 35.98 -15.18 -2.55
C LYS A 438 35.19 -14.49 -1.43
N VAL A 439 34.17 -13.74 -1.80
CA VAL A 439 33.22 -13.17 -0.84
C VAL A 439 32.24 -14.24 -0.36
N THR A 440 32.07 -14.33 0.95
CA THR A 440 31.17 -15.27 1.64
C THR A 440 30.12 -14.51 2.43
N PHE A 441 29.05 -15.17 2.88
CA PHE A 441 28.00 -14.51 3.69
C PHE A 441 28.51 -13.87 4.99
N ASN A 442 29.59 -14.40 5.57
CA ASN A 442 30.22 -13.81 6.75
C ASN A 442 30.91 -12.47 6.41
N HIS A 443 31.54 -12.36 5.25
CA HIS A 443 32.07 -11.09 4.76
C HIS A 443 30.94 -10.07 4.58
N GLU A 444 29.87 -10.46 3.88
CA GLU A 444 28.70 -9.61 3.64
C GLU A 444 28.10 -9.06 4.94
N THR A 445 27.88 -9.94 5.93
CA THR A 445 27.33 -9.55 7.24
C THR A 445 28.26 -8.59 7.99
N ASN A 446 29.57 -8.88 7.99
CA ASN A 446 30.56 -8.02 8.66
C ASN A 446 30.64 -6.64 8.00
N TRP A 447 30.56 -6.58 6.67
CA TRP A 447 30.56 -5.33 5.92
C TRP A 447 29.34 -4.48 6.21
N ILE A 448 28.14 -5.08 6.23
CA ILE A 448 26.90 -4.38 6.60
C ILE A 448 27.03 -3.75 7.99
N ASN A 449 27.50 -4.53 8.98
CA ASN A 449 27.68 -4.05 10.34
C ASN A 449 28.69 -2.88 10.42
N LYS A 450 29.80 -2.93 9.65
CA LYS A 450 30.79 -1.84 9.62
C LYS A 450 30.26 -0.55 8.98
N VAL A 451 29.45 -0.67 7.93
CA VAL A 451 28.96 0.47 7.15
C VAL A 451 27.74 1.13 7.80
N HIS A 452 26.75 0.33 8.22
CA HIS A 452 25.44 0.85 8.60
C HIS A 452 25.22 1.03 10.11
N CYS A 453 26.05 0.44 10.98
CA CYS A 453 25.81 0.51 12.43
C CYS A 453 25.76 1.96 12.96
N SER A 454 26.66 2.83 12.50
CA SER A 454 26.68 4.25 12.90
C SER A 454 25.44 5.00 12.41
N GLU A 455 24.93 4.66 11.22
CA GLU A 455 23.70 5.20 10.64
C GLU A 455 22.47 4.72 11.42
N ASP A 456 22.40 3.43 11.77
CA ASP A 456 21.31 2.86 12.56
C ASP A 456 21.21 3.48 13.97
N ILE A 457 22.36 3.74 14.61
CA ILE A 457 22.40 4.45 15.91
C ILE A 457 21.86 5.88 15.74
N LYS A 458 22.30 6.62 14.72
CA LYS A 458 21.81 7.98 14.43
C LYS A 458 20.31 7.98 14.13
N ASN A 459 19.82 7.03 13.34
CA ASN A 459 18.41 6.87 13.00
C ASN A 459 17.57 6.58 14.26
N PHE A 460 18.07 5.75 15.16
CA PHE A 460 17.42 5.47 16.45
C PHE A 460 17.36 6.70 17.36
N GLU A 461 18.47 7.43 17.51
CA GLU A 461 18.50 8.68 18.27
C GLU A 461 17.53 9.72 17.70
N ARG A 462 17.47 9.85 16.38
CA ARG A 462 16.54 10.75 15.69
C ARG A 462 15.08 10.36 15.94
N ARG A 463 14.74 9.07 15.84
CA ARG A 463 13.40 8.55 16.19
C ARG A 463 13.05 8.84 17.64
N LYS A 464 13.99 8.64 18.57
CA LYS A 464 13.78 8.95 19.99
C LYS A 464 13.54 10.44 20.24
N ASN A 465 14.31 11.32 19.58
CA ASN A 465 14.18 12.77 19.71
C ASN A 465 12.87 13.29 19.10
N ASN A 466 12.43 12.69 17.98
CA ASN A 466 11.21 13.09 17.27
C ASN A 466 9.95 12.34 17.72
N ARG A 467 10.06 11.50 18.78
CA ARG A 467 8.94 10.65 19.22
C ARG A 467 7.68 11.45 19.54
N GLY A 468 7.80 12.60 20.21
CA GLY A 468 6.65 13.44 20.54
C GLY A 468 5.89 13.95 19.30
N GLU A 469 6.62 14.38 18.26
CA GLU A 469 6.02 14.80 16.99
C GLU A 469 5.37 13.62 16.25
N PHE A 470 6.03 12.45 16.27
CA PHE A 470 5.50 11.23 15.68
C PHE A 470 4.16 10.83 16.32
N GLU A 471 4.09 10.79 17.67
CA GLU A 471 2.86 10.41 18.39
C GLU A 471 1.73 11.42 18.11
N GLN A 472 2.01 12.72 18.07
CA GLN A 472 1.01 13.72 17.69
C GLN A 472 0.48 13.54 16.25
N ASN A 473 1.37 13.21 15.31
CA ASN A 473 0.98 12.95 13.93
C ASN A 473 0.20 11.63 13.80
N TRP A 474 0.57 10.62 14.60
CA TRP A 474 -0.17 9.37 14.74
C TRP A 474 -1.59 9.60 15.25
N ASP A 475 -1.74 10.38 16.33
CA ASP A 475 -3.05 10.64 16.93
C ASP A 475 -3.97 11.38 15.95
N LYS A 476 -3.45 12.40 15.26
CA LYS A 476 -4.19 13.13 14.22
C LYS A 476 -4.58 12.22 13.04
N ALA A 477 -3.72 11.29 12.66
CA ALA A 477 -4.01 10.34 11.59
C ALA A 477 -5.10 9.34 12.02
N VAL A 478 -4.96 8.74 13.20
CA VAL A 478 -5.80 7.61 13.67
C VAL A 478 -7.14 8.09 14.21
N PHE A 479 -7.17 9.12 15.05
CA PHE A 479 -8.38 9.56 15.75
C PHE A 479 -9.11 10.70 15.01
N ALA A 480 -8.36 11.63 14.41
CA ALA A 480 -8.95 12.78 13.70
C ALA A 480 -9.09 12.58 12.17
N GLY A 481 -8.45 11.57 11.59
CA GLY A 481 -8.55 11.27 10.15
C GLY A 481 -7.85 12.28 9.25
N GLU A 482 -6.80 12.93 9.74
CA GLU A 482 -6.00 13.87 8.97
C GLU A 482 -5.13 13.15 7.92
N GLN A 483 -5.60 13.14 6.67
CA GLN A 483 -4.95 12.44 5.57
C GLN A 483 -3.51 12.90 5.29
N SER A 484 -3.21 14.18 5.51
CA SER A 484 -1.86 14.72 5.35
C SER A 484 -0.88 14.10 6.35
N GLN A 485 -1.29 13.98 7.62
CA GLN A 485 -0.46 13.36 8.65
C GLN A 485 -0.31 11.87 8.41
N ALA A 486 -1.41 11.19 8.08
CA ALA A 486 -1.38 9.77 7.74
C ALA A 486 -0.43 9.50 6.55
N SER A 487 -0.45 10.36 5.52
CA SER A 487 0.47 10.22 4.37
C SER A 487 1.93 10.48 4.75
N ASN A 488 2.20 11.41 5.66
CA ASN A 488 3.55 11.72 6.15
C ASN A 488 4.16 10.56 6.95
N LEU A 489 3.34 9.80 7.68
CA LEU A 489 3.75 8.61 8.43
C LEU A 489 4.17 7.45 7.50
N ILE A 490 3.61 7.37 6.29
CA ILE A 490 3.88 6.26 5.37
C ILE A 490 5.19 6.45 4.63
N ARG A 491 5.47 7.62 4.05
CA ARG A 491 6.69 7.83 3.24
C ARG A 491 7.06 9.29 3.10
N LEU A 492 8.35 9.55 2.91
CA LEU A 492 8.81 10.80 2.31
C LEU A 492 8.77 10.64 0.79
N VAL A 493 7.77 11.25 0.13
CA VAL A 493 7.75 11.23 -1.32
C VAL A 493 8.77 12.24 -1.82
N ASP A 494 9.95 11.78 -2.23
CA ASP A 494 10.88 12.65 -2.96
C ASP A 494 10.55 12.72 -4.45
N ASN A 495 9.90 11.68 -4.97
CA ASN A 495 9.38 11.68 -6.33
C ASN A 495 8.00 12.36 -6.43
N ARG A 496 7.61 12.75 -7.64
CA ARG A 496 6.28 13.26 -7.98
C ARG A 496 5.65 12.42 -9.05
N THR A 497 4.33 12.28 -8.95
CA THR A 497 3.54 11.63 -9.97
C THR A 497 3.30 12.64 -11.09
N VAL A 498 3.96 12.46 -12.23
CA VAL A 498 3.87 13.33 -13.38
C VAL A 498 3.01 12.68 -14.45
N PHE A 499 2.01 13.41 -14.93
CA PHE A 499 1.15 13.02 -16.04
C PHE A 499 1.49 13.88 -17.25
N ILE A 500 1.66 13.28 -18.43
CA ILE A 500 1.94 14.05 -19.64
C ILE A 500 0.59 14.44 -20.26
N TRP A 501 0.42 15.73 -20.57
CA TRP A 501 -0.83 16.26 -21.09
C TRP A 501 -0.62 17.25 -22.23
N GLU A 502 -1.53 17.18 -23.20
CA GLU A 502 -1.65 18.08 -24.34
C GLU A 502 -2.74 19.10 -24.05
N ALA A 503 -2.39 20.39 -23.98
CA ALA A 503 -3.40 21.44 -24.00
C ALA A 503 -3.89 21.61 -25.44
N GLN A 504 -5.15 21.24 -25.72
CA GLN A 504 -5.76 21.61 -27.00
C GLN A 504 -5.80 23.13 -27.10
N ALA A 505 -5.43 23.66 -28.28
CA ALA A 505 -5.49 25.08 -28.55
C ALA A 505 -6.91 25.58 -28.29
N ILE A 506 -7.03 26.68 -27.54
CA ILE A 506 -8.27 27.36 -27.18
C ILE A 506 -9.07 27.65 -28.47
N ILE A 507 -10.00 26.77 -28.82
CA ILE A 507 -11.12 27.08 -29.70
C ILE A 507 -12.29 27.28 -28.76
N ILE A 508 -12.68 28.54 -28.58
CA ILE A 508 -13.89 28.90 -27.84
C ILE A 508 -15.07 28.46 -28.71
N ASP A 509 -15.52 27.23 -28.53
CA ASP A 509 -16.83 26.76 -28.98
C ASP A 509 -17.59 26.34 -27.71
N ASP A 510 -18.66 27.06 -27.39
CA ASP A 510 -19.39 26.98 -26.11
C ASP A 510 -20.08 25.61 -25.84
N ASP A 511 -19.90 24.62 -26.73
CA ASP A 511 -20.57 23.31 -26.70
C ASP A 511 -19.62 22.09 -26.57
N ALA A 512 -18.31 22.28 -26.35
CA ALA A 512 -17.39 21.15 -26.19
C ALA A 512 -17.35 20.59 -24.75
N GLU A 513 -18.08 19.50 -24.48
CA GLU A 513 -17.95 18.70 -23.25
C GLU A 513 -16.58 17.97 -23.10
N ASP A 514 -15.64 18.14 -24.05
CA ASP A 514 -14.39 17.37 -24.17
C ASP A 514 -13.13 18.03 -23.56
N ASP A 515 -13.20 19.24 -22.99
CA ASP A 515 -12.05 19.95 -22.37
C ASP A 515 -11.63 19.41 -20.98
N GLN A 516 -12.05 18.20 -20.62
CA GLN A 516 -11.82 17.63 -19.28
C GLN A 516 -10.56 16.77 -19.24
N VAL A 517 -9.53 17.22 -18.49
CA VAL A 517 -8.34 16.41 -18.21
C VAL A 517 -8.75 15.18 -17.41
N ASN A 518 -8.77 14.01 -18.05
CA ASN A 518 -9.02 12.76 -17.35
C ASN A 518 -7.70 12.11 -16.95
N VAL A 519 -7.20 12.46 -15.76
CA VAL A 519 -5.88 12.01 -15.27
C VAL A 519 -5.76 10.48 -15.21
N SER A 520 -6.88 9.76 -15.04
CA SER A 520 -6.88 8.29 -15.07
C SER A 520 -6.51 7.68 -16.42
N ARG A 521 -6.61 8.46 -17.51
CA ARG A 521 -6.29 8.02 -18.88
C ARG A 521 -4.89 8.40 -19.34
N LEU A 522 -4.20 9.26 -18.59
CA LEU A 522 -2.88 9.75 -18.98
C LEU A 522 -1.76 8.76 -18.60
N PRO A 523 -0.67 8.73 -19.38
CA PRO A 523 0.60 8.13 -18.97
C PRO A 523 1.07 8.75 -17.65
N VAL A 524 1.69 7.93 -16.80
CA VAL A 524 2.10 8.34 -15.46
C VAL A 524 3.53 7.92 -15.19
N PHE A 525 4.34 8.85 -14.71
CA PHE A 525 5.74 8.63 -14.39
C PHE A 525 6.03 9.11 -12.97
N SER A 526 6.99 8.45 -12.31
CA SER A 526 7.48 8.83 -10.99
C SER A 526 8.83 9.51 -11.14
N ILE A 527 8.89 10.83 -10.95
CA ILE A 527 10.07 11.65 -11.25
C ILE A 527 10.63 12.30 -9.97
N PRO A 528 11.95 12.27 -9.71
CA PRO A 528 12.55 12.96 -8.58
C PRO A 528 12.28 14.47 -8.57
N LYS A 529 12.09 15.05 -7.38
CA LYS A 529 11.91 16.50 -7.21
C LYS A 529 13.09 17.30 -7.78
N SER A 530 14.32 16.84 -7.57
CA SER A 530 15.53 17.47 -8.11
C SER A 530 15.47 17.58 -9.64
N THR A 531 15.12 16.50 -10.32
CA THR A 531 14.92 16.47 -11.78
C THR A 531 13.86 17.48 -12.21
N LEU A 532 12.71 17.55 -11.53
CA LEU A 532 11.65 18.51 -11.87
C LEU A 532 12.11 19.96 -11.68
N CYS A 533 12.83 20.24 -10.60
CA CYS A 533 13.39 21.57 -10.36
C CYS A 533 14.40 21.95 -11.45
N LYS A 534 15.27 21.03 -11.87
CA LYS A 534 16.22 21.26 -12.97
C LYS A 534 15.49 21.55 -14.28
N VAL A 535 14.52 20.71 -14.66
CA VAL A 535 13.69 20.92 -15.86
C VAL A 535 12.95 22.26 -15.81
N TYR A 536 12.39 22.62 -14.65
CA TYR A 536 11.74 23.91 -14.48
C TYR A 536 12.73 25.08 -14.64
N GLN A 537 13.93 24.98 -14.06
CA GLN A 537 14.98 26.00 -14.21
C GLN A 537 15.35 26.20 -15.68
N ASP A 538 15.64 25.10 -16.37
CA ASP A 538 16.20 25.11 -17.72
C ASP A 538 15.16 25.66 -18.71
N ALA A 539 13.87 25.38 -18.46
CA ALA A 539 12.77 25.75 -19.35
C ALA A 539 12.03 27.06 -19.00
N LYS A 540 12.23 27.65 -17.81
CA LYS A 540 11.41 28.79 -17.34
C LYS A 540 11.42 30.01 -18.29
N ASP A 541 12.53 30.23 -18.98
CA ASP A 541 12.70 31.39 -19.87
C ASP A 541 12.06 31.15 -21.26
N GLU A 542 11.70 29.91 -21.58
CA GLU A 542 11.09 29.50 -22.85
C GLU A 542 9.55 29.31 -22.75
N VAL A 543 8.96 29.53 -21.57
CA VAL A 543 7.52 29.40 -21.31
C VAL A 543 6.67 30.24 -22.27
N TYR A 544 7.15 31.44 -22.63
CA TYR A 544 6.46 32.33 -23.57
C TYR A 544 6.38 31.78 -25.00
N ARG A 545 7.30 30.90 -25.40
CA ARG A 545 7.35 30.32 -26.75
C ARG A 545 6.68 28.95 -26.84
N ARG A 546 6.84 28.10 -25.82
CA ARG A 546 6.43 26.69 -25.84
C ARG A 546 5.26 26.37 -24.89
N GLY A 547 4.75 27.35 -24.14
CA GLY A 547 3.65 27.21 -23.20
C GLY A 547 4.11 26.91 -21.77
N TRP A 548 3.18 26.61 -20.87
CA TRP A 548 3.48 26.26 -19.48
C TRP A 548 4.28 24.94 -19.40
N ILE A 549 5.15 24.79 -18.39
CA ILE A 549 5.98 23.57 -18.21
C ILE A 549 5.23 22.55 -17.35
N PHE A 550 4.91 22.94 -16.11
CA PHE A 550 4.16 22.13 -15.15
C PHE A 550 2.85 22.81 -14.76
N SER A 551 1.84 22.01 -14.44
CA SER A 551 0.56 22.50 -13.93
C SER A 551 0.06 21.64 -12.77
N LYS A 552 -0.54 22.29 -11.76
CA LYS A 552 -1.18 21.61 -10.63
C LYS A 552 -2.61 21.19 -10.99
N ILE A 553 -3.01 20.00 -10.51
CA ILE A 553 -4.37 19.48 -10.67
C ILE A 553 -5.20 20.02 -9.49
N CYS A 554 -6.19 20.88 -9.78
CA CYS A 554 -7.09 21.43 -8.78
C CYS A 554 -8.48 20.80 -8.90
N TYR A 555 -9.03 20.38 -7.77
CA TYR A 555 -10.44 19.99 -7.67
C TYR A 555 -11.24 21.22 -7.25
N VAL A 556 -12.10 21.72 -8.12
CA VAL A 556 -13.05 22.77 -7.72
C VAL A 556 -14.00 22.15 -6.70
N LYS A 557 -13.89 22.55 -5.43
CA LYS A 557 -14.87 22.21 -4.40
C LYS A 557 -16.19 22.90 -4.78
N SER A 558 -17.12 22.15 -5.36
CA SER A 558 -18.51 22.57 -5.34
C SER A 558 -19.04 22.34 -3.93
N ASP A 559 -19.42 23.41 -3.23
CA ASP A 559 -20.25 23.29 -2.04
C ASP A 559 -21.46 22.43 -2.39
N HIS A 560 -21.58 21.31 -1.67
CA HIS A 560 -22.68 20.34 -1.78
C HIS A 560 -22.74 19.50 -3.07
N LYS A 561 -21.89 18.45 -3.12
CA LYS A 561 -22.14 17.07 -3.59
C LYS A 561 -20.83 16.48 -4.11
N GLU A 562 -20.43 15.31 -3.61
CA GLU A 562 -19.34 14.49 -4.18
C GLU A 562 -19.76 13.84 -5.53
N SER A 563 -20.21 14.65 -6.49
CA SER A 563 -20.45 14.20 -7.85
C SER A 563 -19.94 15.25 -8.82
N TYR A 564 -18.81 14.95 -9.45
CA TYR A 564 -18.10 15.74 -10.46
C TYR A 564 -17.43 17.00 -9.90
N ALA A 565 -16.38 16.80 -9.09
CA ALA A 565 -15.37 17.84 -8.93
C ALA A 565 -14.77 18.12 -10.31
N GLN A 566 -14.97 19.32 -10.85
CA GLN A 566 -14.34 19.75 -12.09
C GLN A 566 -12.83 19.84 -11.84
N GLU A 567 -12.05 19.07 -12.60
CA GLU A 567 -10.58 19.12 -12.56
C GLU A 567 -10.12 20.33 -13.39
N SER A 568 -9.76 21.42 -12.73
CA SER A 568 -9.13 22.60 -13.35
C SER A 568 -7.62 22.49 -13.21
N TYR A 569 -6.85 22.96 -14.19
CA TYR A 569 -5.39 22.99 -14.12
C TYR A 569 -4.87 24.42 -14.01
N ILE A 570 -3.90 24.65 -13.13
CA ILE A 570 -3.29 25.96 -12.92
C ILE A 570 -1.78 25.82 -13.18
N PRO A 571 -1.18 26.53 -14.15
CA PRO A 571 0.26 26.50 -14.37
C PRO A 571 1.03 26.83 -13.10
N ILE A 572 2.12 26.13 -12.86
CA ILE A 572 3.00 26.36 -11.71
C ILE A 572 3.89 27.56 -11.99
N SER A 573 3.99 28.44 -10.99
CA SER A 573 4.67 29.73 -11.11
C SER A 573 5.94 29.85 -10.25
N SER A 574 6.19 28.89 -9.35
CA SER A 574 7.34 28.92 -8.44
C SER A 574 7.86 27.53 -8.08
N TYR A 575 9.12 27.47 -7.62
CA TYR A 575 9.73 26.25 -7.09
C TYR A 575 8.97 25.69 -5.89
N SER A 576 8.56 26.55 -4.96
CA SER A 576 7.80 26.13 -3.77
C SER A 576 6.47 25.47 -4.17
N GLU A 577 5.77 26.01 -5.17
CA GLU A 577 4.58 25.35 -5.73
C GLU A 577 4.94 24.00 -6.36
N LEU A 578 5.96 23.93 -7.23
CA LEU A 578 6.40 22.68 -7.87
C LEU A 578 6.71 21.56 -6.86
N VAL A 579 7.50 21.90 -5.85
CA VAL A 579 7.95 20.97 -4.81
C VAL A 579 6.80 20.56 -3.90
N SER A 580 5.82 21.42 -3.62
CA SER A 580 4.71 21.08 -2.73
C SER A 580 3.65 20.17 -3.37
N GLN A 581 3.49 20.18 -4.69
CA GLN A 581 2.46 19.39 -5.36
C GLN A 581 2.86 17.92 -5.51
N PRO A 582 2.08 16.93 -5.01
CA PRO A 582 2.41 15.51 -5.13
C PRO A 582 2.13 14.92 -6.53
N ARG A 583 1.20 15.55 -7.26
CA ARG A 583 0.74 15.16 -8.60
C ARG A 583 0.80 16.39 -9.51
N LEU A 584 1.40 16.22 -10.69
CA LEU A 584 1.70 17.31 -11.62
C LEU A 584 1.31 16.90 -13.04
N LEU A 585 0.84 17.85 -13.83
CA LEU A 585 0.81 17.73 -15.28
C LEU A 585 2.13 18.29 -15.83
N LEU A 586 2.74 17.60 -16.79
CA LEU A 586 3.85 18.06 -17.62
C LEU A 586 3.30 18.29 -19.03
N ASN A 587 3.58 19.45 -19.59
CA ASN A 587 3.22 19.77 -20.96
C ASN A 587 4.04 18.89 -21.91
N GLN A 588 3.36 18.25 -22.88
CA GLN A 588 3.97 17.37 -23.87
C GLN A 588 5.13 18.02 -24.64
N ASN A 589 5.14 19.35 -24.78
CA ASN A 589 6.21 20.10 -25.48
C ASN A 589 7.58 20.00 -24.80
N TYR A 590 7.61 19.50 -23.56
CA TYR A 590 8.82 19.30 -22.75
C TYR A 590 9.05 17.82 -22.41
N ALA A 591 8.33 16.90 -23.07
CA ALA A 591 8.39 15.47 -22.81
C ALA A 591 8.68 14.69 -24.11
N TYR A 592 9.66 13.80 -24.05
CA TYR A 592 10.08 12.95 -25.15
C TYR A 592 10.16 11.51 -24.66
N TYR A 593 9.72 10.57 -25.47
CA TYR A 593 9.75 9.17 -25.11
C TYR A 593 10.19 8.33 -26.30
N ASP A 594 11.16 7.49 -26.01
CA ASP A 594 11.68 6.47 -26.90
C ASP A 594 11.51 5.11 -26.20
N ASP A 595 11.21 4.04 -26.92
CA ASP A 595 10.94 2.73 -26.30
C ASP A 595 12.22 1.96 -25.93
N GLU A 596 13.39 2.43 -26.36
CA GLU A 596 14.72 1.95 -25.96
C GLU A 596 15.31 2.74 -24.78
N ILE A 597 15.11 4.06 -24.73
CA ILE A 597 15.65 5.02 -23.74
C ILE A 597 14.65 5.40 -22.64
N GLY A 598 13.35 5.39 -22.92
CA GLY A 598 12.27 5.80 -22.01
C GLY A 598 12.02 7.32 -21.99
N LEU A 599 11.33 7.82 -20.96
CA LEU A 599 10.99 9.24 -20.84
C LEU A 599 12.23 10.11 -20.56
N VAL A 600 12.44 11.10 -21.41
CA VAL A 600 13.36 12.23 -21.27
C VAL A 600 12.55 13.52 -21.22
N MET A 601 12.93 14.46 -20.35
CA MET A 601 12.25 15.76 -20.21
C MET A 601 13.21 16.89 -20.57
N GLY A 602 12.74 17.98 -21.15
CA GLY A 602 13.60 19.14 -21.42
C GLY A 602 13.20 19.95 -22.65
N LEU A 603 14.07 20.88 -23.04
CA LEU A 603 13.79 21.82 -24.13
C LEU A 603 14.03 21.23 -25.52
N ASP A 604 15.17 20.60 -25.80
CA ASP A 604 15.50 20.12 -27.16
C ASP A 604 15.94 18.66 -27.19
N VAL A 605 15.33 17.90 -28.10
CA VAL A 605 15.67 16.51 -28.46
C VAL A 605 17.07 16.41 -29.04
N GLU A 606 17.45 17.38 -29.87
CA GLU A 606 18.76 17.43 -30.52
C GLU A 606 19.92 17.55 -29.51
N ARG A 607 19.71 18.22 -28.37
CA ARG A 607 20.72 18.31 -27.29
C ARG A 607 20.96 16.99 -26.57
N PHE A 608 20.00 16.08 -26.64
CA PHE A 608 20.12 14.75 -26.07
C PHE A 608 20.50 13.70 -27.13
N ASN A 609 20.83 14.14 -28.36
CA ASN A 609 21.22 13.29 -29.49
C ASN A 609 20.21 12.13 -29.72
N LEU A 610 18.92 12.46 -29.66
CA LEU A 610 17.78 11.59 -29.98
C LEU A 610 17.32 11.89 -31.43
N ASP A 611 16.75 10.91 -32.13
CA ASP A 611 16.52 11.00 -33.57
C ASP A 611 15.40 12.02 -33.88
N SER A 612 15.59 12.89 -34.88
CA SER A 612 14.62 13.98 -35.19
C SER A 612 13.24 13.49 -35.69
N ASN A 613 13.10 12.20 -35.97
CA ASN A 613 11.83 11.53 -36.28
C ASN A 613 11.11 11.00 -35.02
N ASP A 614 11.76 11.03 -33.86
CA ASP A 614 11.18 10.67 -32.57
C ASP A 614 10.20 11.77 -32.15
N SER A 615 8.96 11.55 -32.55
CA SER A 615 7.84 12.47 -32.36
C SER A 615 7.75 12.95 -30.91
N GLN A 616 7.47 14.26 -30.74
CA GLN A 616 6.91 14.83 -29.51
C GLN A 616 5.93 13.83 -28.90
N PHE A 617 6.04 13.60 -27.58
CA PHE A 617 5.31 12.54 -26.87
C PHE A 617 3.83 12.48 -27.27
N SER A 618 3.45 11.54 -28.14
CA SER A 618 2.06 11.33 -28.52
C SER A 618 1.38 10.48 -27.46
N SER A 619 0.66 11.12 -26.54
CA SER A 619 -0.03 10.47 -25.42
C SER A 619 -0.93 9.33 -25.90
N TYR A 620 -0.52 8.08 -25.64
CA TYR A 620 -1.38 6.93 -25.83
C TYR A 620 -2.52 7.02 -24.82
N GLN A 621 -3.76 7.23 -25.29
CA GLN A 621 -4.91 7.20 -24.39
C GLN A 621 -5.08 5.77 -23.84
N LYS A 622 -4.93 5.58 -22.53
CA LYS A 622 -5.20 4.28 -21.90
C LYS A 622 -6.61 3.83 -22.29
N LYS A 623 -6.73 2.58 -22.76
CA LYS A 623 -8.05 1.93 -22.95
C LYS A 623 -8.85 2.12 -21.67
N LYS A 624 -10.09 2.58 -21.79
CA LYS A 624 -11.00 2.85 -20.68
C LYS A 624 -11.02 1.61 -19.77
N LYS A 625 -10.40 1.68 -18.58
CA LYS A 625 -10.60 0.66 -17.55
C LYS A 625 -12.12 0.61 -17.32
N GLN A 626 -12.74 -0.55 -17.53
CA GLN A 626 -14.12 -0.74 -17.12
C GLN A 626 -14.17 -0.37 -15.64
N LYS A 627 -14.95 0.66 -15.29
CA LYS A 627 -15.26 0.93 -13.88
C LYS A 627 -15.79 -0.39 -13.32
N GLN A 628 -15.30 -0.81 -12.15
CA GLN A 628 -15.99 -1.84 -11.39
C GLN A 628 -17.45 -1.41 -11.33
N THR A 629 -18.31 -2.28 -11.86
CA THR A 629 -19.74 -2.07 -11.99
C THR A 629 -20.29 -1.57 -10.66
N GLU A 630 -20.98 -0.41 -10.67
CA GLU A 630 -21.85 -0.04 -9.55
C GLU A 630 -22.75 -1.26 -9.27
N TYR A 631 -22.99 -1.62 -8.01
CA TYR A 631 -23.80 -2.80 -7.71
C TYR A 631 -25.21 -2.63 -8.28
N ARG A 632 -25.73 -3.69 -8.87
CA ARG A 632 -27.17 -3.79 -9.11
C ARG A 632 -27.83 -3.96 -7.75
N TYR A 633 -28.80 -3.10 -7.46
CA TYR A 633 -29.59 -3.23 -6.26
C TYR A 633 -30.91 -3.89 -6.62
N HIS A 634 -31.31 -4.85 -5.80
CA HIS A 634 -32.63 -5.45 -5.84
C HIS A 634 -33.45 -4.96 -4.64
N MET A 635 -34.76 -4.84 -4.84
CA MET A 635 -35.66 -4.44 -3.77
C MET A 635 -35.61 -5.47 -2.63
N ASP A 636 -35.32 -4.99 -1.42
CA ASP A 636 -35.31 -5.80 -0.21
C ASP A 636 -36.00 -5.07 0.95
N THR A 637 -36.68 -5.86 1.78
CA THR A 637 -37.33 -5.41 3.00
C THR A 637 -36.28 -5.18 4.10
N TYR A 638 -36.60 -4.32 5.07
CA TYR A 638 -35.71 -4.06 6.22
C TYR A 638 -35.27 -5.34 6.94
N VAL A 639 -36.22 -6.18 7.34
CA VAL A 639 -35.96 -7.45 8.04
C VAL A 639 -35.25 -8.46 7.13
N GLY A 640 -35.53 -8.44 5.82
CA GLY A 640 -34.86 -9.27 4.82
C GLY A 640 -33.37 -8.97 4.74
N HIS A 641 -33.02 -7.69 4.65
CA HIS A 641 -31.64 -7.22 4.54
C HIS A 641 -30.81 -7.63 5.75
N LEU A 642 -31.33 -7.38 6.95
CA LEU A 642 -30.69 -7.82 8.19
C LEU A 642 -30.50 -9.35 8.23
N GLY A 643 -31.46 -10.12 7.72
CA GLY A 643 -31.34 -11.57 7.59
C GLY A 643 -30.24 -12.02 6.62
N MET A 644 -30.05 -11.31 5.50
CA MET A 644 -28.95 -11.58 4.56
C MET A 644 -27.60 -11.21 5.18
N MET A 645 -27.50 -10.07 5.87
CA MET A 645 -26.28 -9.68 6.60
C MET A 645 -25.91 -10.71 7.67
N TRP A 646 -26.88 -11.16 8.47
CA TRP A 646 -26.65 -12.21 9.46
C TRP A 646 -26.31 -13.57 8.83
N THR A 647 -26.79 -13.82 7.60
CA THR A 647 -26.36 -14.98 6.81
C THR A 647 -24.89 -14.84 6.36
N CYS A 648 -24.45 -13.65 5.93
CA CYS A 648 -23.04 -13.36 5.60
C CYS A 648 -22.11 -13.49 6.81
N TRP A 649 -22.60 -13.15 8.01
CA TRP A 649 -21.88 -13.39 9.25
C TRP A 649 -21.60 -14.88 9.44
N ASN A 650 -22.62 -15.74 9.28
CA ASN A 650 -22.54 -17.16 9.64
C ASN A 650 -22.11 -18.11 8.52
N LYS A 651 -22.22 -17.72 7.25
CA LYS A 651 -21.98 -18.62 6.11
C LYS A 651 -20.90 -18.08 5.18
N SER A 652 -20.15 -19.01 4.58
CA SER A 652 -19.22 -18.69 3.50
C SER A 652 -19.94 -17.97 2.36
N PHE A 653 -19.22 -17.09 1.69
CA PHE A 653 -19.75 -16.21 0.65
C PHE A 653 -19.06 -16.50 -0.69
N ILE A 654 -19.80 -16.52 -1.79
CA ILE A 654 -19.24 -16.61 -3.14
C ILE A 654 -19.39 -15.23 -3.76
N SER A 655 -18.27 -14.59 -4.09
CA SER A 655 -18.27 -13.29 -4.74
C SER A 655 -18.64 -13.40 -6.22
N ASN A 656 -19.00 -12.27 -6.83
CA ASN A 656 -19.40 -12.21 -8.24
C ASN A 656 -18.32 -12.69 -9.22
N ASP A 657 -17.05 -12.67 -8.83
CA ASP A 657 -15.92 -13.22 -9.59
C ASP A 657 -15.66 -14.72 -9.30
N GLY A 658 -16.58 -15.39 -8.59
CA GLY A 658 -16.55 -16.83 -8.31
C GLY A 658 -15.64 -17.26 -7.16
N LYS A 659 -15.03 -16.32 -6.42
CA LYS A 659 -14.17 -16.67 -5.27
C LYS A 659 -15.03 -17.07 -4.06
N LYS A 660 -14.69 -18.21 -3.45
CA LYS A 660 -15.35 -18.69 -2.23
C LYS A 660 -14.61 -18.18 -0.99
N LEU A 661 -15.14 -17.14 -0.37
CA LEU A 661 -14.64 -16.50 0.84
C LEU A 661 -15.22 -17.14 2.11
N ILE A 662 -14.48 -17.06 3.23
CA ILE A 662 -14.98 -17.50 4.54
C ILE A 662 -16.12 -16.63 5.04
N SER A 663 -16.87 -17.16 6.00
CA SER A 663 -17.85 -16.36 6.73
C SER A 663 -17.13 -15.24 7.50
N VAL A 664 -17.81 -14.12 7.73
CA VAL A 664 -17.23 -13.01 8.50
C VAL A 664 -16.98 -13.44 9.96
N LYS A 665 -17.81 -14.37 10.48
CA LYS A 665 -17.62 -15.00 11.79
C LYS A 665 -16.31 -15.80 11.87
N ASP A 666 -16.02 -16.64 10.88
CA ASP A 666 -14.76 -17.41 10.84
C ASP A 666 -13.54 -16.48 10.78
N GLU A 667 -13.65 -15.34 10.12
CA GLU A 667 -12.58 -14.35 10.05
C GLU A 667 -12.33 -13.68 11.42
N LEU A 668 -13.40 -13.25 12.10
CA LEU A 668 -13.27 -12.26 13.19
C LEU A 668 -13.58 -12.81 14.59
N LEU A 669 -14.44 -13.82 14.76
CA LEU A 669 -14.96 -14.19 16.10
C LEU A 669 -13.85 -14.57 17.07
N LEU A 670 -13.00 -15.52 16.66
CA LEU A 670 -11.93 -16.08 17.49
C LEU A 670 -10.96 -14.99 17.97
N PHE A 671 -10.56 -14.10 17.06
CA PHE A 671 -9.60 -13.04 17.35
C PHE A 671 -10.26 -11.80 17.99
N GLY A 672 -11.53 -11.54 17.72
CA GLY A 672 -12.33 -10.52 18.41
C GLY A 672 -12.53 -10.89 19.88
N GLY A 673 -12.86 -12.16 20.16
CA GLY A 673 -12.90 -12.68 21.53
C GLY A 673 -11.52 -12.65 22.21
N LYS A 674 -10.46 -13.08 21.51
CA LYS A 674 -9.08 -12.93 22.02
C LYS A 674 -8.70 -11.47 22.28
N PHE A 675 -9.11 -10.54 21.43
CA PHE A 675 -8.87 -9.10 21.61
C PHE A 675 -9.54 -8.60 22.90
N ILE A 676 -10.84 -8.88 23.05
CA ILE A 676 -11.60 -8.53 24.25
C ILE A 676 -10.93 -9.12 25.48
N GLN A 677 -10.56 -10.40 25.47
CA GLN A 677 -9.89 -11.05 26.59
C GLN A 677 -8.53 -10.40 26.90
N VAL A 678 -7.68 -10.16 25.91
CA VAL A 678 -6.30 -9.68 26.15
C VAL A 678 -6.26 -8.20 26.54
N LYS A 679 -7.15 -7.38 25.97
CA LYS A 679 -7.08 -5.91 26.06
C LYS A 679 -8.13 -5.33 27.00
N ILE A 680 -9.38 -5.78 26.90
CA ILE A 680 -10.52 -5.12 27.59
C ILE A 680 -10.88 -5.82 28.91
N PHE A 681 -11.04 -7.15 28.88
CA PHE A 681 -11.48 -7.97 30.01
C PHE A 681 -10.59 -9.20 30.22
N PRO A 682 -9.39 -9.04 30.83
CA PRO A 682 -8.46 -10.15 31.12
C PRO A 682 -8.98 -11.27 31.99
N HIS A 683 -10.06 -11.02 32.73
CA HIS A 683 -10.66 -12.00 33.64
C HIS A 683 -11.66 -12.93 32.95
N LEU A 684 -12.15 -12.59 31.75
CA LEU A 684 -13.13 -13.41 31.04
C LEU A 684 -12.51 -14.70 30.49
N SER A 685 -13.33 -15.74 30.41
CA SER A 685 -12.96 -16.92 29.63
C SER A 685 -12.95 -16.57 28.14
N ARG A 686 -12.20 -17.34 27.34
CA ARG A 686 -12.14 -17.14 25.88
C ARG A 686 -13.54 -17.26 25.24
N GLN A 687 -14.36 -18.18 25.73
CA GLN A 687 -15.71 -18.40 25.25
C GLN A 687 -16.63 -17.22 25.56
N ASP A 688 -16.57 -16.68 26.78
CA ASP A 688 -17.39 -15.52 27.17
C ASP A 688 -16.99 -14.26 26.39
N ALA A 689 -15.69 -14.08 26.15
CA ALA A 689 -15.19 -12.98 25.32
C ALA A 689 -15.62 -13.09 23.85
N GLU A 690 -15.63 -14.31 23.28
CA GLU A 690 -16.17 -14.57 21.94
C GLU A 690 -17.68 -14.28 21.87
N VAL A 691 -18.45 -14.70 22.88
CA VAL A 691 -19.88 -14.39 22.99
C VAL A 691 -20.11 -12.88 23.06
N LEU A 692 -19.32 -12.16 23.87
CA LEU A 692 -19.41 -10.70 23.94
C LEU A 692 -19.13 -10.05 22.57
N PHE A 693 -18.06 -10.48 21.88
CA PHE A 693 -17.75 -9.96 20.55
C PHE A 693 -18.89 -10.23 19.55
N GLU A 694 -19.49 -11.42 19.57
CA GLU A 694 -20.63 -11.75 18.72
C GLU A 694 -21.87 -10.91 19.07
N CYS A 695 -22.12 -10.61 20.34
CA CYS A 695 -23.16 -9.68 20.77
C CYS A 695 -22.95 -8.27 20.18
N LEU A 696 -21.71 -7.75 20.22
CA LEU A 696 -21.39 -6.43 19.65
C LEU A 696 -21.67 -6.39 18.14
N VAL A 697 -21.24 -7.41 17.40
CA VAL A 697 -21.49 -7.50 15.95
C VAL A 697 -22.98 -7.68 15.65
N PHE A 698 -23.68 -8.54 16.39
CA PHE A 698 -25.11 -8.75 16.23
C PHE A 698 -25.90 -7.45 16.42
N LEU A 699 -25.63 -6.72 17.50
CA LEU A 699 -26.29 -5.45 17.79
C LEU A 699 -25.94 -4.39 16.76
N ALA A 700 -24.68 -4.30 16.31
CA ALA A 700 -24.30 -3.40 15.22
C ALA A 700 -25.09 -3.69 13.94
N ILE A 701 -25.20 -4.96 13.52
CA ILE A 701 -26.01 -5.34 12.35
C ILE A 701 -27.48 -4.99 12.58
N LEU A 702 -28.06 -5.38 13.72
CA LEU A 702 -29.48 -5.19 14.02
C LEU A 702 -29.90 -3.71 13.98
N THR A 703 -29.00 -2.81 14.39
CA THR A 703 -29.31 -1.40 14.62
C THR A 703 -28.73 -0.43 13.58
N HIS A 704 -27.82 -0.85 12.68
CA HIS A 704 -27.12 0.09 11.80
C HIS A 704 -28.00 0.94 10.87
N ASP A 705 -29.16 0.40 10.50
CA ASP A 705 -30.04 0.99 9.49
C ASP A 705 -31.33 1.54 10.09
N LEU A 706 -31.44 1.70 11.42
CA LEU A 706 -32.65 2.23 12.06
C LEU A 706 -33.09 3.59 11.48
N GLY A 707 -32.15 4.41 10.99
CA GLY A 707 -32.46 5.65 10.30
C GLY A 707 -33.24 5.47 8.98
N LYS A 708 -33.21 4.29 8.34
CA LYS A 708 -34.05 3.96 7.18
C LYS A 708 -35.54 3.82 7.55
N LEU A 709 -35.87 3.62 8.83
CA LEU A 709 -37.25 3.52 9.30
C LEU A 709 -37.97 4.89 9.41
N GLN A 710 -37.27 5.99 9.12
CA GLN A 710 -37.86 7.32 9.05
C GLN A 710 -38.94 7.41 7.96
N ILE A 711 -40.01 8.16 8.23
CA ILE A 711 -41.11 8.42 7.28
C ILE A 711 -40.55 9.00 5.98
N LYS A 712 -39.75 10.07 6.08
CA LYS A 712 -39.14 10.75 4.92
C LYS A 712 -38.27 9.81 4.06
N TRP A 713 -37.57 8.88 4.70
CA TRP A 713 -36.73 7.92 3.98
C TRP A 713 -37.60 6.92 3.21
N GLN A 714 -38.62 6.36 3.88
CA GLN A 714 -39.53 5.38 3.28
C GLN A 714 -40.36 5.98 2.15
N ASP A 715 -40.81 7.23 2.29
CA ASP A 715 -41.54 7.95 1.23
C ASP A 715 -40.68 8.12 -0.03
N CYS A 716 -39.42 8.53 0.14
CA CYS A 716 -38.47 8.67 -0.97
C CYS A 716 -38.24 7.33 -1.70
N MET A 717 -37.99 6.26 -0.95
CA MET A 717 -37.69 4.94 -1.53
C MET A 717 -38.91 4.28 -2.16
N ARG A 718 -40.09 4.40 -1.55
CA ARG A 718 -41.35 3.90 -2.15
C ARG A 718 -41.69 4.68 -3.42
N GLY A 719 -41.43 5.99 -3.44
CA GLY A 719 -41.59 6.82 -4.63
C GLY A 719 -40.72 6.30 -5.78
N TRP A 720 -39.43 6.05 -5.54
CA TRP A 720 -38.54 5.47 -6.55
C TRP A 720 -38.97 4.06 -6.95
N GLN A 721 -39.25 3.19 -5.98
CA GLN A 721 -39.62 1.80 -6.24
C GLN A 721 -40.91 1.69 -7.07
N THR A 722 -41.84 2.65 -6.92
CA THR A 722 -43.05 2.73 -7.76
C THR A 722 -42.68 3.03 -9.21
N ILE A 723 -41.75 3.96 -9.45
CA ILE A 723 -41.23 4.27 -10.79
C ILE A 723 -40.49 3.05 -11.36
N ALA A 724 -39.63 2.41 -10.57
CA ALA A 724 -38.91 1.20 -10.94
C ALA A 724 -39.86 0.06 -11.34
N HIS A 725 -40.91 -0.17 -10.56
CA HIS A 725 -41.93 -1.18 -10.86
C HIS A 725 -42.71 -0.88 -12.15
N GLN A 726 -43.15 0.36 -12.33
CA GLN A 726 -43.99 0.75 -13.48
C GLN A 726 -43.22 0.84 -14.79
N SER A 727 -41.98 1.35 -14.74
CA SER A 727 -41.23 1.74 -15.95
C SER A 727 -40.07 0.80 -16.26
N PHE A 728 -39.61 -0.01 -15.30
CA PHE A 728 -38.35 -0.74 -15.41
C PHE A 728 -38.41 -2.18 -14.88
N ASN A 729 -39.60 -2.79 -14.87
CA ASN A 729 -39.84 -4.17 -14.38
C ASN A 729 -39.34 -4.43 -12.94
N GLY A 730 -39.26 -3.41 -12.09
CA GLY A 730 -38.97 -3.58 -10.67
C GLY A 730 -40.08 -4.34 -9.93
N LYS A 731 -39.79 -4.80 -8.71
CA LYS A 731 -40.75 -5.48 -7.83
C LYS A 731 -41.74 -4.48 -7.24
N ASN A 732 -42.99 -4.90 -7.01
CA ASN A 732 -43.95 -4.04 -6.35
C ASN A 732 -43.58 -3.92 -4.85
N PRO A 733 -43.44 -2.71 -4.30
CA PRO A 733 -43.01 -2.52 -2.91
C PRO A 733 -44.00 -3.09 -1.87
N LYS A 734 -45.26 -3.33 -2.25
CA LYS A 734 -46.37 -3.61 -1.31
C LYS A 734 -46.35 -2.59 -0.15
N SER A 735 -46.86 -2.94 1.03
CA SER A 735 -46.84 -2.09 2.23
C SER A 735 -45.60 -2.32 3.12
N TYR A 736 -44.53 -2.95 2.60
CA TYR A 736 -43.36 -3.26 3.40
C TYR A 736 -42.48 -2.01 3.66
N LEU A 737 -41.67 -2.05 4.72
CA LEU A 737 -40.57 -1.12 4.92
C LEU A 737 -39.35 -1.63 4.17
N LEU A 738 -38.76 -0.76 3.34
CA LEU A 738 -37.68 -1.10 2.43
C LEU A 738 -36.32 -0.81 3.08
N ALA A 739 -35.32 -1.63 2.76
CA ALA A 739 -33.90 -1.33 3.00
C ALA A 739 -33.18 -0.92 1.71
N HIS A 740 -33.56 -1.58 0.60
CA HIS A 740 -33.03 -1.34 -0.74
C HIS A 740 -34.17 -1.32 -1.76
N THR A 741 -33.91 -0.70 -2.91
CA THR A 741 -34.85 -0.56 -4.02
C THR A 741 -34.20 -1.10 -5.29
N ASP A 742 -35.01 -1.54 -6.26
CA ASP A 742 -34.51 -2.02 -7.54
C ASP A 742 -33.84 -0.85 -8.29
N TYR A 743 -32.57 -1.05 -8.62
CA TYR A 743 -31.79 -0.10 -9.42
C TYR A 743 -30.68 -0.85 -10.16
N ASN A 744 -30.70 -0.75 -11.49
CA ASN A 744 -29.63 -1.22 -12.35
C ASN A 744 -28.78 -0.02 -12.82
N PRO A 745 -27.55 0.15 -12.33
CA PRO A 745 -26.71 1.28 -12.69
C PRO A 745 -26.23 1.26 -14.15
N ASP A 746 -26.23 0.09 -14.80
CA ASP A 746 -25.88 -0.05 -16.21
C ASP A 746 -26.99 0.43 -17.14
N ALA A 747 -28.22 0.56 -16.63
CA ALA A 747 -29.35 1.08 -17.39
C ALA A 747 -29.39 2.62 -17.35
N ARG A 748 -28.91 3.26 -18.42
CA ARG A 748 -28.87 4.74 -18.54
C ARG A 748 -30.22 5.42 -18.28
N GLU A 749 -31.32 4.80 -18.72
CA GLU A 749 -32.68 5.31 -18.53
C GLU A 749 -33.09 5.31 -17.05
N GLN A 750 -32.79 4.22 -16.32
CA GLN A 750 -33.00 4.17 -14.87
C GLN A 750 -32.16 5.22 -14.15
N LYS A 751 -30.89 5.38 -14.52
CA LYS A 751 -29.99 6.37 -13.92
C LYS A 751 -30.51 7.79 -14.07
N LYS A 752 -31.06 8.14 -15.25
CA LYS A 752 -31.70 9.44 -15.48
C LYS A 752 -32.97 9.60 -14.65
N ALA A 753 -33.85 8.61 -14.65
CA ALA A 753 -35.10 8.64 -13.91
C ALA A 753 -34.89 8.76 -12.40
N LEU A 754 -33.93 8.02 -11.83
CA LEU A 754 -33.58 8.10 -10.40
C LEU A 754 -33.08 9.49 -10.06
N LYS A 755 -32.17 10.04 -10.88
CA LYS A 755 -31.64 11.40 -10.69
C LYS A 755 -32.74 12.46 -10.71
N ASP A 756 -33.74 12.32 -11.58
CA ASP A 756 -34.85 13.26 -11.65
C ASP A 756 -35.84 13.12 -10.48
N HIS A 757 -36.03 11.90 -9.96
CA HIS A 757 -36.77 11.65 -8.71
C HIS A 757 -36.06 12.25 -7.50
N GLU A 758 -34.78 11.98 -7.33
CA GLU A 758 -33.97 12.44 -6.18
C GLU A 758 -33.80 13.97 -6.13
N LYS A 759 -33.87 14.66 -7.28
CA LYS A 759 -33.92 16.13 -7.31
C LYS A 759 -35.15 16.70 -6.59
N ARG A 760 -36.28 15.99 -6.64
CA ARG A 760 -37.55 16.40 -6.04
C ARG A 760 -37.76 15.79 -4.65
N ASN A 761 -37.23 14.59 -4.44
CA ASN A 761 -37.39 13.79 -3.23
C ASN A 761 -36.01 13.41 -2.69
N LYS A 762 -35.32 14.35 -2.04
CA LYS A 762 -33.97 14.12 -1.53
C LYS A 762 -33.99 13.06 -0.43
N ARG A 763 -33.21 11.99 -0.60
CA ARG A 763 -33.01 10.96 0.44
C ARG A 763 -32.39 11.60 1.69
N PRO A 764 -32.98 11.42 2.89
CA PRO A 764 -32.37 11.89 4.12
C PRO A 764 -31.13 11.04 4.46
N ASN A 765 -30.23 11.62 5.24
CA ASN A 765 -29.17 10.86 5.89
C ASN A 765 -29.82 9.82 6.83
N HIS A 766 -29.11 8.70 7.05
CA HIS A 766 -29.64 7.62 7.90
C HIS A 766 -28.63 6.96 8.82
N ALA A 767 -27.32 7.10 8.58
CA ALA A 767 -26.31 6.47 9.42
C ALA A 767 -26.24 7.11 10.81
N VAL A 768 -26.03 8.43 10.88
CA VAL A 768 -25.96 9.16 12.16
C VAL A 768 -27.31 9.15 12.85
N GLU A 769 -28.39 9.29 12.10
CA GLU A 769 -29.78 9.18 12.60
C GLU A 769 -30.04 7.80 13.20
N GLY A 770 -29.56 6.73 12.54
CA GLY A 770 -29.66 5.37 13.04
C GLY A 770 -28.88 5.16 14.33
N ALA A 771 -27.65 5.70 14.41
CA ALA A 771 -26.84 5.65 15.63
C ALA A 771 -27.55 6.38 16.79
N PHE A 772 -28.10 7.57 16.54
CA PHE A 772 -28.82 8.33 17.56
C PHE A 772 -30.02 7.55 18.13
N ILE A 773 -30.81 6.90 17.27
CA ILE A 773 -31.95 6.07 17.69
C ILE A 773 -31.47 4.81 18.43
N ALA A 774 -30.34 4.22 18.01
CA ALA A 774 -29.82 2.97 18.57
C ALA A 774 -29.46 3.09 20.06
N GLN A 775 -29.18 4.29 20.58
CA GLN A 775 -28.82 4.53 21.99
C GLN A 775 -29.83 3.89 22.97
N GLU A 776 -31.13 4.01 22.68
CA GLU A 776 -32.20 3.48 23.52
C GLU A 776 -32.15 1.95 23.59
N ILE A 777 -32.01 1.28 22.44
CA ILE A 777 -31.91 -0.18 22.37
C ILE A 777 -30.61 -0.65 23.05
N LEU A 778 -29.49 0.04 22.81
CA LEU A 778 -28.18 -0.37 23.33
C LEU A 778 -28.09 -0.19 24.85
N ALA A 779 -28.65 0.87 25.43
CA ALA A 779 -28.64 1.07 26.87
C ALA A 779 -29.38 -0.07 27.60
N GLU A 780 -30.58 -0.42 27.13
CA GLU A 780 -31.45 -1.42 27.76
C GLU A 780 -31.07 -2.86 27.40
N SER A 781 -30.41 -3.10 26.27
CA SER A 781 -29.96 -4.46 25.89
C SER A 781 -28.50 -4.72 26.25
N LEU A 782 -27.57 -3.88 25.77
CA LEU A 782 -26.13 -4.10 25.92
C LEU A 782 -25.65 -3.59 27.28
N GLY A 783 -26.13 -2.43 27.74
CA GLY A 783 -25.75 -1.86 29.04
C GLY A 783 -26.05 -2.82 30.18
N VAL A 784 -27.29 -3.31 30.25
CA VAL A 784 -27.73 -4.29 31.25
C VAL A 784 -26.91 -5.59 31.17
N LEU A 785 -26.66 -6.11 29.97
CA LEU A 785 -25.83 -7.31 29.79
C LEU A 785 -24.40 -7.10 30.30
N LEU A 786 -23.78 -5.97 29.97
CA LEU A 786 -22.42 -5.64 30.36
C LEU A 786 -22.28 -5.48 31.88
N GLU A 787 -23.25 -4.84 32.53
CA GLU A 787 -23.28 -4.66 33.97
C GLU A 787 -23.51 -5.99 34.70
N GLU A 788 -24.59 -6.71 34.36
CA GLU A 788 -25.03 -7.88 35.12
C GLU A 788 -24.20 -9.13 34.84
N THR A 789 -23.78 -9.34 33.58
CA THR A 789 -23.12 -10.59 33.16
C THR A 789 -21.61 -10.44 33.06
N PHE A 790 -21.13 -9.33 32.50
CA PHE A 790 -19.69 -9.11 32.27
C PHE A 790 -19.02 -8.25 33.34
N GLN A 791 -19.77 -7.76 34.34
CA GLN A 791 -19.27 -6.95 35.46
C GLN A 791 -18.44 -5.74 34.99
N ALA A 792 -18.85 -5.14 33.87
CA ALA A 792 -18.17 -4.00 33.29
C ALA A 792 -18.36 -2.74 34.14
N THR A 793 -17.33 -1.90 34.22
CA THR A 793 -17.44 -0.57 34.84
C THR A 793 -18.30 0.35 33.99
N GLU A 794 -18.79 1.44 34.59
CA GLU A 794 -19.55 2.48 33.88
C GLU A 794 -18.81 3.01 32.64
N GLU A 795 -17.50 3.26 32.76
CA GLU A 795 -16.63 3.70 31.65
C GLU A 795 -16.55 2.64 30.53
N GLN A 796 -16.37 1.37 30.89
CA GLN A 796 -16.35 0.26 29.91
C GLN A 796 -17.69 0.12 29.19
N ILE A 797 -18.81 0.26 29.91
CA ILE A 797 -20.16 0.22 29.35
C ILE A 797 -20.33 1.36 28.33
N ILE A 798 -19.97 2.58 28.71
CA ILE A 798 -20.05 3.76 27.83
C ILE A 798 -19.22 3.53 26.56
N ASN A 799 -17.96 3.10 26.70
CA ASN A 799 -17.07 2.89 25.56
C ASN A 799 -17.53 1.74 24.64
N LEU A 800 -18.07 0.65 25.19
CA LEU A 800 -18.58 -0.47 24.40
C LEU A 800 -19.87 -0.13 23.65
N ILE A 801 -20.77 0.63 24.27
CA ILE A 801 -21.94 1.19 23.57
C ILE A 801 -21.45 2.15 22.47
N TYR A 802 -20.48 3.01 22.78
CA TYR A 802 -19.94 3.99 21.86
C TYR A 802 -19.31 3.37 20.61
N ILE A 803 -18.63 2.23 20.74
CA ILE A 803 -18.10 1.44 19.61
C ILE A 803 -19.20 1.13 18.59
N ILE A 804 -20.37 0.68 19.06
CA ILE A 804 -21.49 0.34 18.18
C ILE A 804 -22.06 1.61 17.56
N LEU A 805 -22.27 2.68 18.35
CA LEU A 805 -22.74 3.96 17.84
C LEU A 805 -21.83 4.52 16.74
N MET A 806 -20.51 4.43 16.91
CA MET A 806 -19.52 4.80 15.90
C MET A 806 -19.62 3.89 14.67
N ALA A 807 -19.69 2.57 14.85
CA ALA A 807 -19.81 1.63 13.73
C ALA A 807 -21.03 1.94 12.87
N ILE A 808 -22.17 2.24 13.50
CA ILE A 808 -23.41 2.66 12.83
C ILE A 808 -23.24 4.03 12.18
N GLY A 809 -22.87 5.06 12.93
CA GLY A 809 -22.83 6.42 12.39
C GLY A 809 -21.79 6.60 11.27
N ARG A 810 -20.73 5.78 11.28
CA ARG A 810 -19.64 5.81 10.31
C ARG A 810 -19.70 4.68 9.27
N HIS A 811 -20.86 4.06 9.03
CA HIS A 811 -21.02 2.99 8.03
C HIS A 811 -21.28 3.44 6.57
N HIS A 812 -21.47 4.73 6.31
CA HIS A 812 -21.41 5.30 4.94
C HIS A 812 -20.23 6.26 4.76
N THR A 813 -19.83 6.91 5.86
CA THR A 813 -18.75 7.89 5.90
C THR A 813 -17.85 7.58 7.08
N ALA A 814 -16.65 7.05 6.82
CA ALA A 814 -15.73 6.57 7.86
C ALA A 814 -15.34 7.62 8.93
N TRP A 815 -15.53 8.91 8.61
CA TRP A 815 -15.16 10.06 9.44
C TRP A 815 -16.38 10.94 9.78
N ALA A 816 -17.58 10.36 9.86
CA ALA A 816 -18.75 11.09 10.34
C ALA A 816 -18.57 11.52 11.81
N MET A 817 -18.82 12.80 12.09
CA MET A 817 -18.60 13.42 13.41
C MET A 817 -19.89 13.48 14.25
N GLY A 818 -21.05 13.29 13.63
CA GLY A 818 -22.36 13.46 14.28
C GLY A 818 -22.99 14.82 13.98
N TRP A 819 -23.70 15.40 14.94
CA TRP A 819 -24.40 16.68 14.84
C TRP A 819 -23.93 17.67 15.90
N GLN A 820 -23.63 18.90 15.47
CA GLN A 820 -23.35 20.03 16.37
C GLN A 820 -24.55 20.97 16.43
N SER A 821 -24.51 21.97 17.32
CA SER A 821 -25.63 22.91 17.53
C SER A 821 -26.14 23.57 16.24
N ASP A 822 -25.25 23.84 15.28
CA ASP A 822 -25.58 24.45 13.98
C ASP A 822 -26.34 23.50 13.02
N ASP A 823 -26.25 22.19 13.23
CA ASP A 823 -26.93 21.18 12.41
C ASP A 823 -28.36 20.91 12.89
N LEU A 824 -28.64 21.12 14.17
CA LEU A 824 -29.91 20.78 14.81
C LEU A 824 -31.11 21.46 14.15
N ALA A 825 -30.94 22.72 13.73
CA ALA A 825 -31.99 23.48 13.04
C ALA A 825 -32.37 22.87 11.67
N LYS A 826 -31.47 22.13 11.02
CA LYS A 826 -31.71 21.48 9.72
C LYS A 826 -32.33 20.09 9.87
N ILE A 827 -32.01 19.39 10.95
CA ILE A 827 -32.48 18.03 11.21
C ILE A 827 -33.91 18.06 11.77
N GLY A 828 -34.17 18.95 12.75
CA GLY A 828 -35.49 19.14 13.35
C GLY A 828 -35.92 17.92 14.19
N GLU A 829 -37.06 17.33 13.87
CA GLU A 829 -37.58 16.12 14.52
C GLU A 829 -37.37 14.88 13.64
N LEU A 830 -36.85 13.80 14.23
CA LEU A 830 -36.76 12.49 13.58
C LEU A 830 -38.06 11.73 13.83
N LYS A 831 -38.83 11.48 12.76
CA LYS A 831 -40.11 10.77 12.82
C LYS A 831 -40.01 9.41 12.14
N LEU A 832 -40.25 8.37 12.92
CA LEU A 832 -40.25 6.99 12.45
C LEU A 832 -41.62 6.57 11.92
N HIS A 833 -41.62 5.62 10.98
CA HIS A 833 -42.84 5.05 10.44
C HIS A 833 -43.64 4.34 11.55
N PRO A 834 -44.99 4.36 11.53
CA PRO A 834 -45.81 3.72 12.58
C PRO A 834 -45.51 2.23 12.79
N ASP A 835 -45.10 1.54 11.73
CA ASP A 835 -44.69 0.11 11.78
C ASP A 835 -43.26 -0.12 12.30
N ALA A 836 -42.48 0.92 12.67
CA ALA A 836 -41.09 0.78 13.07
C ALA A 836 -40.90 -0.15 14.28
N ILE A 837 -41.70 0.03 15.35
CA ILE A 837 -41.69 -0.82 16.55
C ILE A 837 -41.89 -2.29 16.17
N LYS A 838 -42.93 -2.55 15.38
CA LYS A 838 -43.27 -3.91 14.91
C LYS A 838 -42.14 -4.53 14.09
N ILE A 839 -41.47 -3.74 13.24
CA ILE A 839 -40.35 -4.23 12.41
C ILE A 839 -39.10 -4.51 13.25
N ILE A 840 -38.83 -3.71 14.29
CA ILE A 840 -37.72 -3.95 15.23
C ILE A 840 -38.00 -5.25 16.02
N GLU A 841 -39.20 -5.41 16.58
CA GLU A 841 -39.61 -6.65 17.28
C GLU A 841 -39.51 -7.89 16.36
N GLN A 842 -39.95 -7.75 15.10
CA GLN A 842 -39.84 -8.82 14.12
C GLN A 842 -38.38 -9.17 13.81
N SER A 843 -37.49 -8.17 13.78
CA SER A 843 -36.05 -8.36 13.53
C SER A 843 -35.42 -9.17 14.66
N TRP A 844 -35.68 -8.80 15.92
CA TRP A 844 -35.25 -9.59 17.09
C TRP A 844 -35.74 -11.04 17.03
N LYS A 845 -37.05 -11.23 16.86
CA LYS A 845 -37.66 -12.56 16.83
C LYS A 845 -37.09 -13.46 15.73
N ARG A 846 -36.70 -12.89 14.59
CA ARG A 846 -36.19 -13.65 13.45
C ARG A 846 -34.70 -13.94 13.54
N LEU A 847 -33.91 -13.03 14.13
CA LEU A 847 -32.46 -13.03 13.99
C LEU A 847 -31.71 -13.42 15.27
N LEU A 848 -32.28 -13.17 16.46
CA LEU A 848 -31.61 -13.43 17.73
C LEU A 848 -31.26 -14.93 17.88
N PRO A 849 -29.97 -15.29 17.88
CA PRO A 849 -29.54 -16.66 18.13
C PRO A 849 -29.81 -17.06 19.58
N SER A 850 -30.17 -18.33 19.81
CA SER A 850 -30.50 -18.83 21.15
C SER A 850 -29.31 -18.85 22.13
N HIS A 851 -28.08 -18.77 21.64
CA HIS A 851 -26.87 -18.80 22.47
C HIS A 851 -26.40 -17.41 22.90
N LEU A 852 -26.91 -16.32 22.30
CA LEU A 852 -26.54 -14.97 22.72
C LEU A 852 -27.38 -14.55 23.93
N PRO A 853 -26.77 -14.07 25.02
CA PRO A 853 -27.45 -13.69 26.26
C PRO A 853 -28.14 -12.31 26.15
N LEU A 854 -28.75 -11.98 25.01
CA LEU A 854 -29.42 -10.69 24.79
C LEU A 854 -30.93 -10.81 25.03
N GLN A 855 -31.51 -9.77 25.65
CA GLN A 855 -32.96 -9.63 25.75
C GLN A 855 -33.47 -8.75 24.60
N PRO A 856 -34.56 -9.16 23.90
CA PRO A 856 -35.18 -8.32 22.89
C PRO A 856 -35.72 -7.01 23.47
N VAL A 857 -35.20 -5.88 22.98
CA VAL A 857 -35.65 -4.54 23.36
C VAL A 857 -36.14 -3.79 22.12
N THR A 858 -37.22 -3.02 22.26
CA THR A 858 -37.71 -2.12 21.21
C THR A 858 -37.73 -0.69 21.68
N ILE A 859 -37.87 0.24 20.74
CA ILE A 859 -38.00 1.68 21.04
C ILE A 859 -39.36 1.99 21.69
N THR A 860 -39.38 2.95 22.60
CA THR A 860 -40.57 3.39 23.34
C THR A 860 -41.29 4.55 22.67
N GLN A 861 -40.62 5.26 21.76
CA GLN A 861 -41.14 6.44 21.07
C GLN A 861 -40.89 6.40 19.55
N LEU A 862 -41.75 7.09 18.79
CA LEU A 862 -41.64 7.20 17.32
C LEU A 862 -41.16 8.57 16.85
N THR A 863 -40.99 9.52 17.77
CA THR A 863 -40.53 10.87 17.48
C THR A 863 -39.40 11.21 18.43
N TYR A 864 -38.26 11.62 17.88
CA TYR A 864 -37.09 12.03 18.64
C TYR A 864 -36.77 13.49 18.33
N LEU A 865 -36.51 14.26 19.38
CA LEU A 865 -35.96 15.62 19.25
C LEU A 865 -34.47 15.51 18.97
N SER A 866 -33.97 16.23 17.97
CA SER A 866 -32.53 16.21 17.67
C SER A 866 -31.77 16.96 18.74
N GLU A 867 -30.75 16.31 19.28
CA GLU A 867 -29.81 16.86 20.26
C GLU A 867 -28.37 16.73 19.76
N GLU A 868 -27.43 17.39 20.42
CA GLU A 868 -26.02 17.25 20.08
C GLU A 868 -25.59 15.79 20.25
N PHE A 869 -24.94 15.24 19.22
CA PHE A 869 -24.57 13.84 19.18
C PHE A 869 -23.23 13.71 18.50
N ARG A 870 -22.21 13.21 19.21
CA ARG A 870 -20.82 13.20 18.74
C ARG A 870 -20.29 11.80 18.53
N LEU A 871 -19.61 11.58 17.40
CA LEU A 871 -19.04 10.29 17.00
C LEU A 871 -17.51 10.33 16.91
N ASP A 872 -16.87 11.33 17.49
CA ASP A 872 -15.43 11.61 17.46
C ASP A 872 -14.79 11.70 18.85
N GLY A 873 -15.33 10.95 19.82
CA GLY A 873 -14.97 11.03 21.23
C GLY A 873 -13.70 10.27 21.63
N PHE A 874 -13.28 9.26 20.88
CA PHE A 874 -12.09 8.47 21.24
C PHE A 874 -10.78 9.24 21.04
N THR A 875 -9.89 9.08 22.00
CA THR A 875 -8.55 9.66 22.03
C THR A 875 -7.48 8.57 22.16
N SER A 876 -6.21 8.97 22.32
CA SER A 876 -5.11 8.06 22.61
C SER A 876 -5.32 7.24 23.89
N ASP A 877 -6.08 7.78 24.86
CA ASP A 877 -6.37 7.10 26.12
C ASP A 877 -7.39 5.95 25.93
N ASP A 878 -8.16 5.98 24.84
CA ASP A 878 -9.19 4.98 24.48
C ASP A 878 -8.74 4.02 23.38
N GLU A 879 -7.43 3.93 23.13
CA GLU A 879 -6.84 3.24 21.97
C GLU A 879 -7.37 1.80 21.79
N GLU A 880 -7.51 1.04 22.87
CA GLU A 880 -7.99 -0.35 22.82
C GLU A 880 -9.47 -0.45 22.40
N PHE A 881 -10.31 0.50 22.82
CA PHE A 881 -11.73 0.56 22.41
C PHE A 881 -11.86 1.00 20.96
N TYR A 882 -11.04 1.96 20.50
CA TYR A 882 -10.99 2.33 19.09
C TYR A 882 -10.58 1.14 18.20
N GLN A 883 -9.61 0.34 18.63
CA GLN A 883 -9.20 -0.88 17.92
C GLN A 883 -10.32 -1.93 17.86
N LEU A 884 -11.07 -2.12 18.95
CA LEU A 884 -12.25 -2.98 18.96
C LEU A 884 -13.34 -2.45 18.00
N TYR A 885 -13.51 -1.13 17.92
CA TYR A 885 -14.37 -0.51 16.91
C TYR A 885 -13.95 -0.88 15.48
N LEU A 886 -12.65 -0.91 15.16
CA LEU A 886 -12.17 -1.31 13.83
C LEU A 886 -12.56 -2.75 13.48
N LEU A 887 -12.61 -3.65 14.46
CA LEU A 887 -13.09 -5.03 14.27
C LEU A 887 -14.60 -5.08 14.02
N VAL A 888 -15.39 -4.38 14.84
CA VAL A 888 -16.86 -4.36 14.73
C VAL A 888 -17.31 -3.70 13.43
N VAL A 889 -16.73 -2.55 13.06
CA VAL A 889 -17.09 -1.85 11.82
C VAL A 889 -16.67 -2.64 10.58
N ARG A 890 -15.55 -3.36 10.63
CA ARG A 890 -15.18 -4.31 9.57
C ARG A 890 -16.23 -5.40 9.41
N ALA A 891 -16.67 -6.01 10.51
CA ALA A 891 -17.71 -7.04 10.47
C ALA A 891 -19.01 -6.50 9.82
N LEU A 892 -19.46 -5.33 10.28
CA LEU A 892 -20.66 -4.66 9.76
C LEU A 892 -20.55 -4.38 8.25
N ARG A 893 -19.45 -3.76 7.82
CA ARG A 893 -19.21 -3.36 6.42
C ARG A 893 -19.11 -4.56 5.48
N LEU A 894 -18.40 -5.62 5.89
CA LEU A 894 -18.31 -6.84 5.08
C LEU A 894 -19.67 -7.52 4.96
N CYS A 895 -20.44 -7.62 6.05
CA CYS A 895 -21.78 -8.21 6.00
C CYS A 895 -22.73 -7.42 5.09
N ASP A 896 -22.74 -6.09 5.19
CA ASP A 896 -23.59 -5.22 4.37
C ASP A 896 -23.25 -5.34 2.88
N ARG A 897 -21.96 -5.23 2.55
CA ARG A 897 -21.48 -5.34 1.16
C ARG A 897 -21.74 -6.71 0.54
N ARG A 898 -21.57 -7.79 1.31
CA ARG A 898 -21.83 -9.16 0.84
C ARG A 898 -23.33 -9.45 0.72
N ALA A 899 -24.16 -8.88 1.59
CA ALA A 899 -25.61 -9.06 1.56
C ALA A 899 -26.22 -8.54 0.25
N VAL A 900 -25.75 -7.39 -0.25
CA VAL A 900 -26.17 -6.85 -1.55
C VAL A 900 -25.91 -7.86 -2.68
N GLN A 901 -24.76 -8.53 -2.68
CA GLN A 901 -24.39 -9.51 -3.71
C GLN A 901 -25.16 -10.85 -3.60
N LEU A 902 -25.56 -11.27 -2.39
CA LEU A 902 -26.39 -12.48 -2.24
C LEU A 902 -27.75 -12.34 -2.95
N SER A 903 -28.28 -11.12 -3.04
CA SER A 903 -29.56 -10.87 -3.71
C SER A 903 -29.50 -11.15 -5.22
N ASP A 904 -28.33 -10.94 -5.86
CA ASP A 904 -28.10 -11.19 -7.29
C ASP A 904 -28.13 -12.69 -7.65
N PHE A 905 -27.68 -13.57 -6.74
CA PHE A 905 -27.61 -15.03 -7.00
C PHE A 905 -28.95 -15.75 -6.84
N SER A 906 -29.89 -15.19 -6.06
CA SER A 906 -31.18 -15.84 -5.79
C SER A 906 -32.15 -15.88 -6.99
N GLU A 907 -31.87 -15.15 -8.07
CA GLU A 907 -32.63 -15.20 -9.33
C GLU A 907 -32.03 -16.18 -10.36
N ALA A 908 -30.85 -16.76 -10.09
CA ALA A 908 -30.17 -17.71 -10.99
C ALA A 908 -30.33 -19.19 -10.60
N SER A 909 -31.02 -19.50 -9.49
CA SER A 909 -31.25 -20.86 -8.97
C SER A 909 -32.72 -21.26 -8.95
#